data_AF-A0A078AR12-F1
#
_entry.id   AF-A0A078AR12-F1
#
_cell.length_a   1.000
_cell.length_b   1.000
_cell.length_c   1.000
_cell.angle_alpha   90.00
_cell.angle_beta   90.00
_cell.angle_gamma   90.00
#
_symmetry.space_group_name_H-M   'P 1'
#
loop_
_entity.id
_entity.type
_entity.pdbx_description
1 polymer ?
#
loop_
_entity_poly.entity_id
_entity_poly.type
_entity_poly.pdbx_seq_one_letter_code
_entity_poly.pdbx_strand_id
1 'polypeptide(L)'
;MSRDKDLHASLIQKLRINLDQQKLDVSKQSEKSLDMNHHGHDSQDINVVVKIKQLLNAVETQKKQKEIQSKLQKEIASQFGVEDSREISKVMAEFDYNSSCKDENQLPLPILKKVQKKILYLDNYHMNTSLAKALQLSIAYLVPYKINRIYLINNGMSDQDYALILSGLKNTKNIKEIGYFQNNFGGHSIYALNELLQNDCLTTLRALTIKDIQNQQPTGQSKDIPQLKFKTLLKNMSLNTKKIFDLEQITLSKMFQLDQSSISSLSLLVPQLDKLRLLDVSYNSLEFSLLNKLIEALSSNNKLQLKYLDISYNFDSKTQQNKDLLTFNHVLSNYLKHNMCLQHLNISGMNLSHDQLIYIFKRGIKRSKTLLSVHTACNNISQETLKQLRLILRVKKFMKEGHQLDKQLEDYHVKLQQKADQISQTEYNLERIKLRRKQVIEEHIRRPLVEENQSDRFAFIRYLGNQEIQDGMISFNCLQTEKQHLEFDESYYKDNKQVYIKIQGQDVEPMMKLEEFIYRLNNNTGRYTRNTQRDIEDSRIKEFVNQFNQRDHFYQSKLLSTYNLQNLNRQQSVANSTGSPSPFDSQASFSNFQKQTKRLPGSRYKQKPWNIIIYQGAIKKNSAQGMIDIEKYFGLSSVYDQVYVYSCYLPPRKLNVILKQRDNDQKIDYLNLYLQKREIDIPLGYKCVKKIVEKREFIKEKSVFRDCQVDNQNLYKKCFEYDMKFSKIRRFVKDTQDFQDLCQTLLNNYGIIKNQFINAISSSGYPQVSWMDFAKVCDTVIIIFTLYMQWEVVDKNLPMSTVDRLFIAVNVEIIDLEENLDRSLCRYEFFEILVRMAFSKYVEKGPLRTINEGLIKLIQDHLVENAVEKIDSEGWRLEELWSLEVDDLLKANMNGIKQLYKYMCQGRKQLEYETAIDMIHETTLNMTSEEITTAFAYSKSTFVQEMEDIWKYKRMPFHEFLEFLGRLGQVKYQGEPLPLETKIEMVLEQLFPLVSEKVRQAKQNDDIESETDYEDDLIELSSKILIENQKQKTTKLNNQSDDEEFQSDESISIGQLSHSSGS
;
A
#
# COMPACT_ATOMS: atom_id res chain seq x y z
N MET A 1 13.08 37.69 -31.66
CA MET A 1 12.11 36.58 -31.52
C MET A 1 10.74 36.83 -32.16
N SER A 2 10.02 37.96 -31.96
CA SER A 2 8.76 38.17 -32.73
C SER A 2 9.00 38.61 -34.19
N ARG A 3 10.04 39.43 -34.45
CA ARG A 3 10.41 39.87 -35.82
C ARG A 3 10.87 38.75 -36.76
N ASP A 4 11.44 37.65 -36.23
CA ASP A 4 11.85 36.52 -37.06
C ASP A 4 10.66 35.70 -37.56
N LYS A 5 9.56 35.63 -36.78
CA LYS A 5 8.36 34.87 -37.16
C LYS A 5 7.66 35.45 -38.40
N ASP A 6 7.61 36.76 -38.53
CA ASP A 6 6.97 37.42 -39.67
C ASP A 6 7.79 37.28 -40.96
N LEU A 7 9.13 37.33 -40.84
CA LEU A 7 10.04 37.09 -41.96
C LEU A 7 9.93 35.62 -42.44
N HIS A 8 9.82 34.68 -41.51
CA HIS A 8 9.67 33.26 -41.81
C HIS A 8 8.32 32.94 -42.47
N ALA A 9 7.22 33.52 -41.95
CA ALA A 9 5.90 33.36 -42.57
C ALA A 9 5.86 33.91 -44.00
N SER A 10 6.51 35.05 -44.24
CA SER A 10 6.62 35.65 -45.58
C SER A 10 7.40 34.78 -46.56
N LEU A 11 8.50 34.14 -46.12
CA LEU A 11 9.33 33.30 -46.98
C LEU A 11 8.62 32.01 -47.38
N ILE A 12 7.95 31.33 -46.44
CA ILE A 12 7.20 30.11 -46.75
C ILE A 12 6.00 30.43 -47.66
N GLN A 13 5.35 31.59 -47.47
CA GLN A 13 4.28 32.05 -48.35
C GLN A 13 4.78 32.29 -49.80
N LYS A 14 5.98 32.86 -49.97
CA LYS A 14 6.62 33.00 -51.30
C LYS A 14 6.92 31.66 -51.97
N LEU A 15 7.43 30.69 -51.22
CA LEU A 15 7.70 29.34 -51.74
C LEU A 15 6.41 28.62 -52.18
N ARG A 16 5.30 28.82 -51.45
CA ARG A 16 3.98 28.27 -51.79
C ARG A 16 3.39 28.91 -53.05
N ILE A 17 3.49 30.23 -53.20
CA ILE A 17 3.07 30.95 -54.42
C ILE A 17 3.82 30.41 -55.65
N ASN A 18 5.13 30.20 -55.54
CA ASN A 18 5.92 29.60 -56.63
C ASN A 18 5.46 28.17 -56.96
N LEU A 19 5.10 27.37 -55.95
CA LEU A 19 4.59 26.01 -56.15
C LEU A 19 3.23 26.00 -56.86
N ASP A 20 2.31 26.84 -56.44
CA ASP A 20 0.96 26.90 -57.01
C ASP A 20 0.98 27.49 -58.43
N GLN A 21 1.88 28.43 -58.72
CA GLN A 21 2.14 28.92 -60.07
C GLN A 21 2.65 27.78 -60.98
N GLN A 22 3.58 26.95 -60.50
CA GLN A 22 4.06 25.78 -61.26
C GLN A 22 2.95 24.74 -61.51
N LYS A 23 2.05 24.50 -60.55
CA LYS A 23 0.88 23.62 -60.76
C LYS A 23 -0.05 24.18 -61.84
N LEU A 24 -0.29 25.49 -61.83
CA LEU A 24 -1.13 26.18 -62.81
C LEU A 24 -0.53 26.08 -64.22
N ASP A 25 0.78 26.24 -64.35
CA ASP A 25 1.49 26.15 -65.63
C ASP A 25 1.46 24.71 -66.20
N VAL A 26 1.57 23.69 -65.35
CA VAL A 26 1.39 22.28 -65.75
C VAL A 26 -0.05 22.00 -66.19
N SER A 27 -1.05 22.55 -65.50
CA SER A 27 -2.46 22.44 -65.90
C SER A 27 -2.72 23.08 -67.27
N LYS A 28 -2.20 24.29 -67.51
CA LYS A 28 -2.32 24.99 -68.80
C LYS A 28 -1.61 24.27 -69.94
N GLN A 29 -0.48 23.60 -69.67
CA GLN A 29 0.19 22.75 -70.66
C GLN A 29 -0.65 21.50 -71.00
N SER A 30 -1.37 20.93 -70.02
CA SER A 30 -2.28 19.81 -70.26
C SER A 30 -3.51 20.20 -71.09
N GLU A 31 -4.08 21.39 -70.87
CA GLU A 31 -5.20 21.92 -71.67
C GLU A 31 -4.80 22.24 -73.11
N LYS A 32 -3.62 22.83 -73.33
CA LYS A 32 -3.09 23.07 -74.69
C LYS A 32 -2.87 21.78 -75.49
N SER A 33 -2.65 20.65 -74.83
CA SER A 33 -2.50 19.34 -75.49
C SER A 33 -3.83 18.68 -75.87
N LEU A 34 -4.95 19.13 -75.29
CA LEU A 34 -6.31 18.65 -75.59
C LEU A 34 -6.92 19.35 -76.82
N ASP A 35 -6.57 20.61 -77.09
CA ASP A 35 -7.08 21.38 -78.23
C ASP A 35 -6.50 20.96 -79.60
N MET A 36 -5.45 20.15 -79.63
CA MET A 36 -4.81 19.69 -80.88
C MET A 36 -5.47 18.44 -81.51
N ASN A 37 -6.54 17.90 -80.92
CA ASN A 37 -7.17 16.64 -81.34
C ASN A 37 -8.60 16.82 -81.89
N HIS A 38 -8.82 17.84 -82.71
CA HIS A 38 -10.01 17.93 -83.56
C HIS A 38 -9.61 17.72 -85.01
N HIS A 39 -9.45 16.47 -85.47
CA HIS A 39 -9.67 16.04 -86.86
C HIS A 39 -9.65 14.50 -86.97
N GLY A 40 -10.81 13.92 -87.31
CA GLY A 40 -10.99 12.76 -88.22
C GLY A 40 -10.47 11.37 -87.84
N HIS A 41 -11.42 10.47 -87.52
CA HIS A 41 -11.42 9.00 -87.66
C HIS A 41 -10.61 8.12 -86.66
N ASP A 42 -11.28 7.02 -86.26
CA ASP A 42 -10.93 5.93 -85.33
C ASP A 42 -10.95 6.22 -83.81
N SER A 43 -12.15 6.08 -83.22
CA SER A 43 -12.52 6.62 -81.90
C SER A 43 -12.38 5.68 -80.69
N GLN A 44 -11.86 4.46 -80.84
CA GLN A 44 -11.65 3.55 -79.69
C GLN A 44 -10.19 3.45 -79.23
N ASP A 45 -9.21 3.44 -80.15
CA ASP A 45 -7.79 3.36 -79.77
C ASP A 45 -7.20 4.72 -79.32
N ILE A 46 -7.70 5.83 -79.88
CA ILE A 46 -7.28 7.18 -79.47
C ILE A 46 -7.68 7.47 -78.01
N ASN A 47 -8.84 6.97 -77.56
CA ASN A 47 -9.29 7.15 -76.17
C ASN A 47 -8.37 6.44 -75.16
N VAL A 48 -7.80 5.29 -75.52
CA VAL A 48 -6.84 4.57 -74.67
C VAL A 48 -5.51 5.32 -74.60
N VAL A 49 -5.01 5.82 -75.74
CA VAL A 49 -3.75 6.58 -75.79
C VAL A 49 -3.85 7.91 -75.04
N VAL A 50 -4.98 8.62 -75.15
CA VAL A 50 -5.24 9.85 -74.38
C VAL A 50 -5.26 9.56 -72.88
N LYS A 51 -5.92 8.47 -72.46
CA LYS A 51 -5.99 8.07 -71.05
C LYS A 51 -4.63 7.64 -70.50
N ILE A 52 -3.81 6.95 -71.30
CA ILE A 52 -2.42 6.60 -70.94
C ILE A 52 -1.56 7.85 -70.83
N LYS A 53 -1.65 8.81 -71.76
CA LYS A 53 -0.93 10.09 -71.68
C LYS A 53 -1.35 10.91 -70.46
N GLN A 54 -2.64 10.97 -70.14
CA GLN A 54 -3.15 11.62 -68.92
C GLN A 54 -2.60 10.95 -67.65
N LEU A 55 -2.56 9.62 -67.60
CA LEU A 55 -1.97 8.87 -66.49
C LEU A 55 -0.46 9.08 -66.36
N LEU A 56 0.28 9.07 -67.48
CA LEU A 56 1.72 9.34 -67.50
C LEU A 56 2.04 10.76 -67.02
N ASN A 57 1.28 11.75 -67.49
CA ASN A 57 1.42 13.15 -67.04
C ASN A 57 1.08 13.31 -65.55
N ALA A 58 0.06 12.60 -65.04
CA ALA A 58 -0.27 12.59 -63.62
C ALA A 58 0.85 11.98 -62.76
N VAL A 59 1.45 10.87 -63.21
CA VAL A 59 2.59 10.22 -62.55
C VAL A 59 3.82 11.13 -62.54
N GLU A 60 4.12 11.79 -63.66
CA GLU A 60 5.26 12.71 -63.76
C GLU A 60 5.08 13.96 -62.87
N THR A 61 3.85 14.49 -62.83
CA THR A 61 3.48 15.59 -61.93
C THR A 61 3.62 15.19 -60.46
N GLN A 62 3.20 13.97 -60.09
CA GLN A 62 3.35 13.46 -58.73
C GLN A 62 4.82 13.25 -58.35
N LYS A 63 5.67 12.84 -59.30
CA LYS A 63 7.12 12.70 -59.09
C LYS A 63 7.79 14.07 -58.87
N LYS A 64 7.45 15.07 -59.69
CA LYS A 64 7.92 16.46 -59.52
C LYS A 64 7.45 17.05 -58.18
N GLN A 65 6.20 16.82 -57.78
CA GLN A 65 5.69 17.25 -56.48
C GLN A 65 6.47 16.64 -55.31
N LYS A 66 6.77 15.33 -55.35
CA LYS A 66 7.60 14.68 -54.32
C LYS A 66 9.02 15.24 -54.28
N GLU A 67 9.61 15.54 -55.44
CA GLU A 67 10.95 16.13 -55.51
C GLU A 67 10.97 17.55 -54.94
N ILE A 68 9.96 18.37 -55.26
CA ILE A 68 9.83 19.73 -54.71
C ILE A 68 9.57 19.67 -53.21
N GLN A 69 8.70 18.77 -52.74
CA GLN A 69 8.45 18.59 -51.31
C GLN A 69 9.72 18.14 -50.57
N SER A 70 10.54 17.27 -51.17
CA SER A 70 11.84 16.87 -50.61
C SER A 70 12.83 18.03 -50.57
N LYS A 71 12.89 18.87 -51.61
CA LYS A 71 13.73 20.08 -51.63
C LYS A 71 13.27 21.08 -50.57
N LEU A 72 11.97 21.32 -50.46
CA LEU A 72 11.37 22.20 -49.45
C LEU A 72 11.66 21.68 -48.02
N GLN A 73 11.55 20.38 -47.79
CA GLN A 73 11.90 19.76 -46.50
C GLN A 73 13.37 19.97 -46.14
N LYS A 74 14.30 19.81 -47.10
CA LYS A 74 15.73 20.07 -46.89
C LYS A 74 16.02 21.54 -46.64
N GLU A 75 15.31 22.43 -47.31
CA GLU A 75 15.46 23.87 -47.14
C GLU A 75 14.93 24.34 -45.78
N ILE A 76 13.76 23.83 -45.36
CA ILE A 76 13.22 24.02 -44.01
C ILE A 76 14.19 23.44 -42.96
N ALA A 77 14.68 22.22 -43.14
CA ALA A 77 15.65 21.60 -42.24
C ALA A 77 16.89 22.48 -42.02
N SER A 78 17.45 23.00 -43.13
CA SER A 78 18.60 23.89 -43.15
C SER A 78 18.31 25.21 -42.44
N GLN A 79 17.16 25.84 -42.71
CA GLN A 79 16.78 27.13 -42.13
C GLN A 79 16.49 27.05 -40.62
N PHE A 80 15.88 25.96 -40.16
CA PHE A 80 15.53 25.79 -38.74
C PHE A 80 16.63 25.12 -37.91
N GLY A 81 17.75 24.69 -38.53
CA GLY A 81 18.81 23.95 -37.84
C GLY A 81 18.34 22.60 -37.29
N VAL A 82 17.32 22.01 -37.93
CA VAL A 82 16.68 20.77 -37.47
C VAL A 82 17.12 19.63 -38.39
N GLU A 83 18.02 18.79 -37.89
CA GLU A 83 18.47 17.60 -38.65
C GLU A 83 17.52 16.40 -38.49
N ASP A 84 16.70 16.35 -37.44
CA ASP A 84 15.76 15.26 -37.23
C ASP A 84 14.53 15.39 -38.16
N SER A 85 14.43 14.45 -39.10
CA SER A 85 13.26 14.20 -39.96
C SER A 85 11.91 14.25 -39.24
N ARG A 86 11.87 13.85 -37.96
CA ARG A 86 10.67 13.96 -37.13
C ARG A 86 10.36 15.42 -36.91
N GLU A 87 11.24 16.17 -36.24
CA GLU A 87 11.03 17.59 -35.92
C GLU A 87 10.61 18.41 -37.16
N ILE A 88 11.25 18.17 -38.32
CA ILE A 88 10.82 18.77 -39.60
C ILE A 88 9.35 18.47 -39.92
N SER A 89 8.92 17.22 -39.77
CA SER A 89 7.54 16.81 -40.04
C SER A 89 6.52 17.47 -39.10
N LYS A 90 6.91 17.85 -37.88
CA LYS A 90 6.01 18.54 -36.92
C LYS A 90 5.95 20.01 -37.23
N VAL A 91 7.08 20.61 -37.55
CA VAL A 91 7.10 21.98 -38.06
C VAL A 91 6.24 22.08 -39.31
N MET A 92 6.31 21.12 -40.23
CA MET A 92 5.44 21.08 -41.41
C MET A 92 3.97 20.87 -41.04
N ALA A 93 3.65 19.95 -40.13
CA ALA A 93 2.29 19.75 -39.66
C ALA A 93 1.71 21.03 -39.02
N GLU A 94 2.47 21.68 -38.15
CA GLU A 94 2.08 22.95 -37.51
C GLU A 94 1.94 24.08 -38.53
N PHE A 95 2.84 24.13 -39.52
CA PHE A 95 2.77 25.11 -40.58
C PHE A 95 1.51 24.95 -41.43
N ASP A 96 1.25 23.74 -41.95
CA ASP A 96 0.08 23.48 -42.80
C ASP A 96 -1.23 23.65 -42.03
N TYR A 97 -1.26 23.27 -40.75
CA TYR A 97 -2.39 23.52 -39.87
C TYR A 97 -2.68 25.01 -39.73
N ASN A 98 -1.68 25.79 -39.33
CA ASN A 98 -1.83 27.22 -39.07
C ASN A 98 -2.12 27.99 -40.36
N SER A 99 -1.48 27.62 -41.48
CA SER A 99 -1.73 28.23 -42.78
C SER A 99 -3.16 27.94 -43.23
N SER A 100 -3.63 26.70 -43.13
CA SER A 100 -5.01 26.35 -43.51
C SER A 100 -6.04 27.01 -42.60
N CYS A 101 -5.77 27.17 -41.31
CA CYS A 101 -6.65 27.92 -40.40
C CYS A 101 -6.72 29.40 -40.82
N LYS A 102 -5.58 30.01 -41.15
CA LYS A 102 -5.50 31.39 -41.64
C LYS A 102 -6.25 31.57 -42.96
N ASP A 103 -6.06 30.66 -43.91
CA ASP A 103 -6.71 30.68 -45.24
C ASP A 103 -8.25 30.60 -45.10
N GLU A 104 -8.75 29.90 -44.08
CA GLU A 104 -10.19 29.76 -43.79
C GLU A 104 -10.70 30.80 -42.76
N ASN A 105 -9.92 31.82 -42.40
CA ASN A 105 -10.23 32.82 -41.37
C ASN A 105 -10.64 32.23 -40.00
N GLN A 106 -10.02 31.11 -39.63
CA GLN A 106 -10.29 30.39 -38.39
C GLN A 106 -9.13 30.55 -37.41
N LEU A 107 -9.43 30.70 -36.12
CA LEU A 107 -8.40 30.71 -35.07
C LEU A 107 -7.83 29.28 -34.91
N PRO A 108 -6.51 29.07 -35.04
CA PRO A 108 -5.91 27.76 -34.86
C PRO A 108 -6.01 27.32 -33.39
N LEU A 109 -6.57 26.14 -33.18
CA LEU A 109 -6.61 25.50 -31.87
C LEU A 109 -5.32 24.69 -31.63
N PRO A 110 -4.91 24.45 -30.37
CA PRO A 110 -3.69 23.69 -30.07
C PRO A 110 -3.83 22.17 -30.28
N ILE A 111 -4.51 21.74 -31.36
CA ILE A 111 -4.84 20.34 -31.66
C ILE A 111 -3.58 19.48 -31.78
N LEU A 112 -2.57 19.96 -32.49
CA LEU A 112 -1.33 19.20 -32.71
C LEU A 112 -0.54 18.98 -31.42
N LYS A 113 -0.73 19.84 -30.41
CA LYS A 113 -0.12 19.67 -29.08
C LYS A 113 -0.77 18.54 -28.28
N LYS A 114 -1.95 18.07 -28.68
CA LYS A 114 -2.64 16.92 -28.07
C LYS A 114 -2.17 15.58 -28.64
N VAL A 115 -1.16 15.58 -29.53
CA VAL A 115 -0.49 14.35 -29.94
C VAL A 115 0.51 13.94 -28.87
N GLN A 116 0.12 12.99 -28.01
CA GLN A 116 0.98 12.43 -26.96
C GLN A 116 1.12 10.93 -27.15
N LYS A 117 2.34 10.38 -26.96
CA LYS A 117 2.61 8.93 -27.05
C LYS A 117 2.02 8.25 -28.31
N LYS A 118 2.01 8.96 -29.46
CA LYS A 118 1.44 8.51 -30.75
C LYS A 118 -0.10 8.44 -30.81
N ILE A 119 -0.76 9.12 -29.87
CA ILE A 119 -2.21 9.20 -29.75
C ILE A 119 -2.61 10.64 -30.03
N LEU A 120 -3.49 10.85 -31.00
CA LEU A 120 -4.22 12.11 -31.12
C LEU A 120 -5.54 11.95 -30.36
N TYR A 121 -5.62 12.56 -29.17
CA TYR A 121 -6.82 12.49 -28.32
C TYR A 121 -7.47 13.87 -28.25
N LEU A 122 -8.64 14.01 -28.86
CA LEU A 122 -9.43 15.25 -28.88
C LEU A 122 -10.78 14.98 -28.25
N ASP A 123 -11.00 15.56 -27.08
CA ASP A 123 -12.22 15.46 -26.30
C ASP A 123 -12.76 16.87 -25.98
N ASN A 124 -14.02 17.13 -26.33
CA ASN A 124 -14.68 18.43 -26.19
C ASN A 124 -13.96 19.59 -26.93
N TYR A 125 -13.26 19.28 -28.03
CA TYR A 125 -12.72 20.30 -28.94
C TYR A 125 -13.77 20.66 -29.96
N HIS A 126 -14.29 21.89 -29.94
CA HIS A 126 -15.27 22.32 -30.95
C HIS A 126 -14.61 22.39 -32.35
N MET A 127 -14.85 21.36 -33.16
CA MET A 127 -14.25 21.13 -34.47
C MET A 127 -15.24 21.49 -35.57
N ASN A 128 -15.05 22.65 -36.18
CA ASN A 128 -15.77 23.03 -37.39
C ASN A 128 -15.06 22.52 -38.66
N THR A 129 -15.70 22.68 -39.82
CA THR A 129 -15.17 22.22 -41.12
C THR A 129 -13.81 22.80 -41.47
N SER A 130 -13.57 24.07 -41.17
CA SER A 130 -12.28 24.72 -41.43
C SER A 130 -11.15 24.11 -40.60
N LEU A 131 -11.39 23.83 -39.31
CA LEU A 131 -10.44 23.11 -38.46
C LEU A 131 -10.23 21.66 -38.90
N ALA A 132 -11.28 20.98 -39.37
CA ALA A 132 -11.20 19.63 -39.89
C ALA A 132 -10.38 19.54 -41.19
N LYS A 133 -10.54 20.50 -42.12
CA LYS A 133 -9.69 20.65 -43.31
C LYS A 133 -8.23 20.93 -42.93
N ALA A 134 -8.00 21.84 -41.99
CA ALA A 134 -6.65 22.13 -41.51
C ALA A 134 -5.99 20.88 -40.91
N LEU A 135 -6.75 20.13 -40.10
CA LEU A 135 -6.27 18.88 -39.51
C LEU A 135 -6.02 17.78 -40.55
N GLN A 136 -6.89 17.64 -41.56
CA GLN A 136 -6.72 16.73 -42.69
C GLN A 136 -5.36 16.93 -43.37
N LEU A 137 -5.01 18.18 -43.70
CA LEU A 137 -3.74 18.51 -44.34
C LEU A 137 -2.55 18.19 -43.43
N SER A 138 -2.69 18.48 -42.13
CA SER A 138 -1.62 18.36 -41.15
C SER A 138 -1.34 16.91 -40.75
N ILE A 139 -2.38 16.09 -40.64
CA ILE A 139 -2.28 14.67 -40.28
C ILE A 139 -1.39 13.89 -41.25
N ALA A 140 -1.37 14.28 -42.54
CA ALA A 140 -0.50 13.68 -43.54
C ALA A 140 1.01 13.85 -43.25
N TYR A 141 1.37 14.82 -42.39
CA TYR A 141 2.74 15.03 -41.92
C TYR A 141 3.00 14.48 -40.53
N LEU A 142 1.97 14.06 -39.79
CA LEU A 142 2.13 13.41 -38.48
C LEU A 142 2.46 11.92 -38.59
N VAL A 143 2.54 11.40 -39.81
CA VAL A 143 2.83 9.99 -40.09
C VAL A 143 4.23 9.56 -39.62
N PRO A 144 5.30 10.37 -39.78
CA PRO A 144 6.62 10.07 -39.22
C PRO A 144 6.65 10.08 -37.68
N TYR A 145 5.71 10.80 -37.04
CA TYR A 145 5.47 10.76 -35.59
C TYR A 145 4.79 9.48 -35.12
N LYS A 146 4.49 8.58 -36.06
CA LYS A 146 3.91 7.27 -35.79
C LYS A 146 2.57 7.37 -35.08
N ILE A 147 1.77 8.44 -35.31
CA ILE A 147 0.38 8.44 -34.83
C ILE A 147 -0.25 7.13 -35.29
N ASN A 148 -0.67 6.35 -34.30
CA ASN A 148 -1.25 5.06 -34.53
C ASN A 148 -2.59 4.91 -33.80
N ARG A 149 -3.01 5.93 -33.04
CA ARG A 149 -4.31 5.97 -32.39
C ARG A 149 -4.90 7.37 -32.54
N ILE A 150 -6.19 7.42 -32.88
CA ILE A 150 -6.94 8.67 -33.00
C ILE A 150 -8.25 8.49 -32.26
N TYR A 151 -8.53 9.39 -31.32
CA TYR A 151 -9.79 9.44 -30.59
C TYR A 151 -10.39 10.84 -30.74
N LEU A 152 -11.61 10.90 -31.28
CA LEU A 152 -12.38 12.11 -31.49
C LEU A 152 -13.69 11.98 -30.71
N ILE A 153 -13.80 12.67 -29.58
CA ILE A 153 -14.88 12.55 -28.61
C ILE A 153 -15.58 13.90 -28.46
N ASN A 154 -16.89 13.93 -28.68
CA ASN A 154 -17.75 15.09 -28.44
C ASN A 154 -17.19 16.41 -29.02
N ASN A 155 -16.73 16.37 -30.26
CA ASN A 155 -16.07 17.51 -30.89
C ASN A 155 -17.05 18.37 -31.71
N GLY A 156 -18.35 18.04 -31.71
CA GLY A 156 -19.36 18.72 -32.51
C GLY A 156 -19.15 18.59 -34.02
N MET A 157 -18.43 17.55 -34.47
CA MET A 157 -18.09 17.35 -35.87
C MET A 157 -19.28 16.86 -36.69
N SER A 158 -19.42 17.38 -37.91
CA SER A 158 -20.33 16.82 -38.91
C SER A 158 -19.77 15.52 -39.53
N ASP A 159 -20.64 14.77 -40.23
CA ASP A 159 -20.23 13.58 -41.00
C ASP A 159 -19.16 13.92 -42.05
N GLN A 160 -19.28 15.09 -42.69
CA GLN A 160 -18.32 15.55 -43.69
C GLN A 160 -16.97 15.92 -43.05
N ASP A 161 -16.98 16.53 -41.87
CA ASP A 161 -15.75 16.92 -41.17
C ASP A 161 -14.92 15.69 -40.79
N TYR A 162 -15.59 14.62 -40.36
CA TYR A 162 -14.90 13.37 -40.07
C TYR A 162 -14.36 12.69 -41.33
N ALA A 163 -15.13 12.69 -42.42
CA ALA A 163 -14.67 12.19 -43.71
C ALA A 163 -13.41 12.93 -44.22
N LEU A 164 -13.34 14.25 -44.01
CA LEU A 164 -12.14 15.04 -44.31
C LEU A 164 -10.94 14.56 -43.50
N ILE A 165 -11.07 14.43 -42.17
CA ILE A 165 -9.98 13.95 -41.31
C ILE A 165 -9.51 12.54 -41.73
N LEU A 166 -10.46 11.62 -41.98
CA LEU A 166 -10.17 10.26 -42.45
C LEU A 166 -9.42 10.26 -43.78
N SER A 167 -9.77 11.15 -44.71
CA SER A 167 -9.06 11.23 -45.99
C SER A 167 -7.59 11.70 -45.84
N GLY A 168 -7.27 12.46 -44.78
CA GLY A 168 -5.89 12.78 -44.41
C GLY A 168 -5.08 11.54 -44.00
N LEU A 169 -5.76 10.48 -43.56
CA LEU A 169 -5.14 9.20 -43.19
C LEU A 169 -4.79 8.30 -44.38
N LYS A 170 -5.12 8.67 -45.62
CA LYS A 170 -4.88 7.85 -46.83
C LYS A 170 -3.41 7.49 -47.08
N ASN A 171 -2.48 8.21 -46.47
CA ASN A 171 -1.04 7.91 -46.57
C ASN A 171 -0.47 7.24 -45.30
N THR A 172 -1.33 6.90 -44.34
CA THR A 172 -0.94 6.30 -43.06
C THR A 172 -1.12 4.79 -43.10
N LYS A 173 -0.03 4.06 -42.90
CA LYS A 173 -0.05 2.57 -42.85
C LYS A 173 -0.02 1.99 -41.44
N ASN A 174 0.08 2.84 -40.43
CA ASN A 174 0.37 2.44 -39.05
C ASN A 174 -0.77 2.72 -38.08
N ILE A 175 -1.96 3.07 -38.58
CA ILE A 175 -3.13 3.30 -37.71
C ILE A 175 -3.58 1.96 -37.13
N LYS A 176 -3.53 1.90 -35.80
CA LYS A 176 -3.92 0.74 -35.00
C LYS A 176 -5.28 0.94 -34.37
N GLU A 177 -5.66 2.16 -33.99
CA GLU A 177 -6.93 2.38 -33.28
C GLU A 177 -7.61 3.66 -33.78
N ILE A 178 -8.89 3.55 -34.09
CA ILE A 178 -9.76 4.68 -34.45
C ILE A 178 -10.95 4.67 -33.49
N GLY A 179 -11.10 5.74 -32.74
CA GLY A 179 -12.22 5.98 -31.83
C GLY A 179 -12.98 7.25 -32.22
N TYR A 180 -14.28 7.11 -32.41
CA TYR A 180 -15.17 8.19 -32.80
C TYR A 180 -16.44 8.17 -31.94
N PHE A 181 -16.63 9.18 -31.11
CA PHE A 181 -17.64 9.20 -30.05
C PHE A 181 -18.42 10.51 -30.07
N GLN A 182 -19.75 10.48 -29.88
CA GLN A 182 -20.53 11.70 -29.62
C GLN A 182 -20.38 12.78 -30.71
N ASN A 183 -20.30 12.36 -31.96
CA ASN A 183 -20.24 13.24 -33.13
C ASN A 183 -21.23 12.71 -34.19
N ASN A 184 -21.39 13.44 -35.30
CA ASN A 184 -22.22 12.98 -36.41
C ASN A 184 -21.44 11.96 -37.26
N PHE A 185 -22.09 10.87 -37.66
CA PHE A 185 -21.53 9.82 -38.49
C PHE A 185 -22.54 9.36 -39.54
N GLY A 186 -22.12 9.29 -40.80
CA GLY A 186 -23.01 8.97 -41.92
C GLY A 186 -22.28 8.50 -43.17
N GLY A 187 -22.89 8.77 -44.32
CA GLY A 187 -22.47 8.24 -45.62
C GLY A 187 -21.06 8.68 -46.03
N HIS A 188 -20.66 9.92 -45.72
CA HIS A 188 -19.34 10.43 -46.07
C HIS A 188 -18.24 9.73 -45.26
N SER A 189 -18.45 9.59 -43.95
CA SER A 189 -17.53 8.87 -43.07
C SER A 189 -17.40 7.41 -43.48
N ILE A 190 -18.51 6.75 -43.84
CA ILE A 190 -18.52 5.38 -44.33
C ILE A 190 -17.73 5.26 -45.64
N TYR A 191 -17.92 6.18 -46.57
CA TYR A 191 -17.17 6.20 -47.83
C TYR A 191 -15.66 6.38 -47.58
N ALA A 192 -15.27 7.36 -46.75
CA ALA A 192 -13.87 7.61 -46.43
C ALA A 192 -13.20 6.41 -45.72
N LEU A 193 -13.88 5.78 -44.75
CA LEU A 193 -13.38 4.55 -44.12
C LEU A 193 -13.20 3.42 -45.14
N ASN A 194 -14.13 3.26 -46.08
CA ASN A 194 -14.01 2.28 -47.15
C ASN A 194 -12.80 2.52 -48.06
N GLU A 195 -12.53 3.77 -48.42
CA GLU A 195 -11.33 4.10 -49.20
C GLU A 195 -10.05 3.75 -48.42
N LEU A 196 -10.02 4.00 -47.10
CA LEU A 196 -8.88 3.62 -46.27
C LEU A 196 -8.67 2.08 -46.20
N LEU A 197 -9.76 1.30 -46.17
CA LEU A 197 -9.70 -0.16 -46.23
C LEU A 197 -9.19 -0.66 -47.59
N GLN A 198 -9.60 -0.01 -48.69
CA GLN A 198 -9.19 -0.38 -50.04
C GLN A 198 -7.70 -0.11 -50.27
N ASN A 199 -7.18 1.01 -49.75
CA ASN A 199 -5.80 1.50 -49.95
C ASN A 199 -4.73 0.88 -49.03
N ASP A 200 -4.99 -0.26 -48.39
CA ASP A 200 -4.06 -0.92 -47.44
C ASP A 200 -3.64 -0.07 -46.22
N CYS A 201 -4.32 1.04 -45.95
CA CYS A 201 -3.98 1.99 -44.88
C CYS A 201 -4.29 1.41 -43.50
N LEU A 202 -5.34 0.58 -43.43
CA LEU A 202 -5.85 -0.01 -42.19
C LEU A 202 -5.39 -1.44 -41.97
N THR A 203 -4.29 -1.85 -42.62
CA THR A 203 -3.72 -3.21 -42.47
C THR A 203 -3.25 -3.51 -41.05
N THR A 204 -2.91 -2.47 -40.28
CA THR A 204 -2.52 -2.59 -38.87
C THR A 204 -3.64 -2.30 -37.88
N LEU A 205 -4.87 -2.09 -38.35
CA LEU A 205 -5.99 -1.70 -37.52
C LEU A 205 -6.37 -2.83 -36.55
N ARG A 206 -6.30 -2.53 -35.26
CA ARG A 206 -6.62 -3.42 -34.15
C ARG A 206 -7.92 -3.05 -33.44
N ALA A 207 -8.30 -1.78 -33.42
CA ALA A 207 -9.54 -1.35 -32.80
C ALA A 207 -10.29 -0.34 -33.68
N LEU A 208 -11.58 -0.60 -33.89
CA LEU A 208 -12.52 0.35 -34.48
C LEU A 208 -13.66 0.58 -33.49
N THR A 209 -13.76 1.81 -32.98
CA THR A 209 -14.80 2.23 -32.05
C THR A 209 -15.58 3.39 -32.64
N ILE A 210 -16.88 3.18 -32.85
CA ILE A 210 -17.85 4.20 -33.26
C ILE A 210 -19.01 4.11 -32.26
N LYS A 211 -19.21 5.17 -31.48
CA LYS A 211 -20.14 5.12 -30.34
C LYS A 211 -20.92 6.42 -30.16
N ASP A 212 -22.16 6.30 -29.70
CA ASP A 212 -22.99 7.43 -29.24
C ASP A 212 -23.14 8.51 -30.33
N ILE A 213 -23.52 8.09 -31.53
CA ILE A 213 -23.59 8.99 -32.68
C ILE A 213 -24.80 9.91 -32.52
N GLN A 214 -24.56 11.21 -32.56
CA GLN A 214 -25.63 12.20 -32.52
C GLN A 214 -26.40 12.15 -33.84
N ASN A 215 -27.67 11.78 -33.77
CA ASN A 215 -28.53 11.78 -34.94
C ASN A 215 -28.94 13.22 -35.27
N GLN A 216 -28.39 13.77 -36.34
CA GLN A 216 -29.17 14.69 -37.14
C GLN A 216 -29.99 13.83 -38.11
N GLN A 217 -31.30 13.74 -37.88
CA GLN A 217 -32.23 13.34 -38.94
C GLN A 217 -31.84 14.15 -40.18
N PRO A 218 -31.59 13.53 -41.35
CA PRO A 218 -31.17 14.27 -42.53
C PRO A 218 -32.24 15.30 -42.85
N THR A 219 -32.00 16.56 -42.46
CA THR A 219 -32.86 17.68 -42.78
C THR A 219 -32.77 17.84 -44.28
N GLY A 220 -33.78 17.34 -44.99
CA GLY A 220 -33.67 16.90 -46.37
C GLY A 220 -33.02 17.93 -47.29
N GLN A 221 -32.07 17.48 -48.12
CA GLN A 221 -31.95 17.86 -49.55
C GLN A 221 -30.69 17.40 -50.29
N SER A 222 -29.67 16.75 -49.68
CA SER A 222 -28.55 16.25 -50.49
C SER A 222 -28.90 14.93 -51.21
N LYS A 223 -29.46 15.02 -52.43
CA LYS A 223 -29.75 13.88 -53.31
C LYS A 223 -28.49 13.21 -53.89
N ASP A 224 -27.33 13.84 -53.76
CA ASP A 224 -26.15 13.50 -54.56
C ASP A 224 -25.18 12.48 -53.93
N ILE A 225 -25.47 12.00 -52.72
CA ILE A 225 -24.65 10.96 -52.09
C ILE A 225 -25.52 9.73 -51.94
N PRO A 226 -25.18 8.60 -52.61
CA PRO A 226 -25.87 7.35 -52.39
C PRO A 226 -25.83 7.10 -50.89
N GLN A 227 -26.99 6.87 -50.27
CA GLN A 227 -27.10 6.54 -48.85
C GLN A 227 -26.29 5.27 -48.58
N LEU A 228 -24.98 5.42 -48.41
CA LEU A 228 -24.07 4.32 -48.17
C LEU A 228 -24.40 3.84 -46.77
N LYS A 229 -25.10 2.71 -46.71
CA LYS A 229 -25.42 2.08 -45.45
C LYS A 229 -24.16 1.55 -44.79
N PHE A 230 -24.18 1.49 -43.47
CA PHE A 230 -23.10 0.90 -42.68
C PHE A 230 -22.77 -0.55 -43.10
N LYS A 231 -23.78 -1.28 -43.60
CA LYS A 231 -23.66 -2.54 -44.36
C LYS A 231 -22.49 -2.55 -45.35
N THR A 232 -22.32 -1.50 -46.15
CA THR A 232 -21.29 -1.44 -47.19
C THR A 232 -19.89 -1.47 -46.58
N LEU A 233 -19.68 -0.76 -45.47
CA LEU A 233 -18.42 -0.81 -44.73
C LEU A 233 -18.12 -2.22 -44.23
N LEU A 234 -19.07 -2.82 -43.52
CA LEU A 234 -18.92 -4.17 -42.95
C LEU A 234 -18.74 -5.24 -44.03
N LYS A 235 -19.47 -5.11 -45.15
CA LYS A 235 -19.30 -6.00 -46.32
C LYS A 235 -17.90 -5.84 -46.91
N ASN A 236 -17.41 -4.63 -47.09
CA ASN A 236 -16.07 -4.41 -47.64
C ASN A 236 -14.98 -4.89 -46.67
N MET A 237 -15.18 -4.73 -45.37
CA MET A 237 -14.33 -5.37 -44.35
C MET A 237 -14.34 -6.90 -44.52
N SER A 238 -15.52 -7.52 -44.70
CA SER A 238 -15.64 -8.98 -44.90
C SER A 238 -15.00 -9.49 -46.19
N LEU A 239 -14.92 -8.65 -47.23
CA LEU A 239 -14.27 -8.98 -48.50
C LEU A 239 -12.75 -8.78 -48.42
N ASN A 240 -12.27 -7.91 -47.54
CA ASN A 240 -10.87 -7.56 -47.37
C ASN A 240 -10.26 -8.17 -46.10
N THR A 241 -10.75 -9.32 -45.63
CA THR A 241 -10.32 -9.91 -44.36
C THR A 241 -8.83 -10.23 -44.30
N LYS A 242 -8.20 -10.49 -45.45
CA LYS A 242 -6.74 -10.59 -45.57
C LYS A 242 -5.98 -9.40 -45.02
N LYS A 243 -6.59 -8.21 -45.05
CA LYS A 243 -6.01 -6.95 -44.60
C LYS A 243 -6.34 -6.63 -43.15
N ILE A 244 -7.41 -7.18 -42.57
CA ILE A 244 -7.91 -6.82 -41.22
C ILE A 244 -7.89 -7.98 -40.22
N PHE A 245 -7.08 -9.01 -40.45
CA PHE A 245 -6.91 -10.14 -39.53
C PHE A 245 -6.45 -9.74 -38.12
N ASP A 246 -5.85 -8.55 -37.98
CA ASP A 246 -5.35 -8.03 -36.71
C ASP A 246 -6.40 -7.27 -35.88
N LEU A 247 -7.66 -7.21 -36.34
CA LEU A 247 -8.72 -6.52 -35.63
C LEU A 247 -9.08 -7.27 -34.33
N GLU A 248 -8.74 -6.66 -33.20
CA GLU A 248 -8.97 -7.16 -31.84
C GLU A 248 -10.25 -6.60 -31.22
N GLN A 249 -10.73 -5.42 -31.66
CA GLN A 249 -11.88 -4.75 -31.06
C GLN A 249 -12.79 -4.11 -32.10
N ILE A 250 -14.10 -4.35 -31.95
CA ILE A 250 -15.17 -3.66 -32.66
C ILE A 250 -16.17 -3.14 -31.63
N THR A 251 -16.39 -1.84 -31.62
CA THR A 251 -17.43 -1.19 -30.81
C THR A 251 -18.30 -0.35 -31.73
N LEU A 252 -19.59 -0.69 -31.80
CA LEU A 252 -20.63 -0.09 -32.63
C LEU A 252 -21.85 0.17 -31.74
N SER A 253 -21.69 0.98 -30.70
CA SER A 253 -22.72 1.17 -29.66
C SER A 253 -23.50 2.46 -29.89
N LYS A 254 -24.81 2.48 -29.62
CA LYS A 254 -25.68 3.66 -29.85
C LYS A 254 -25.56 4.21 -31.28
N MET A 255 -25.60 3.32 -32.26
CA MET A 255 -25.61 3.66 -33.68
C MET A 255 -27.01 3.44 -34.27
N PHE A 256 -27.71 4.53 -34.55
CA PHE A 256 -29.04 4.48 -35.17
C PHE A 256 -29.04 3.85 -36.58
N GLN A 257 -27.89 3.84 -37.26
CA GLN A 257 -27.74 3.29 -38.61
C GLN A 257 -27.42 1.78 -38.64
N LEU A 258 -27.36 1.10 -37.48
CA LEU A 258 -27.04 -0.33 -37.43
C LEU A 258 -28.27 -1.20 -37.75
N ASP A 259 -28.72 -1.13 -39.00
CA ASP A 259 -29.91 -1.86 -39.48
C ASP A 259 -29.67 -3.39 -39.63
N GLN A 260 -30.75 -4.13 -39.91
CA GLN A 260 -30.71 -5.58 -40.15
C GLN A 260 -29.67 -6.00 -41.20
N SER A 261 -29.49 -5.19 -42.23
CA SER A 261 -28.55 -5.47 -43.30
C SER A 261 -27.10 -5.33 -42.83
N SER A 262 -26.85 -4.36 -41.94
CA SER A 262 -25.57 -4.10 -41.30
C SER A 262 -25.19 -5.25 -40.35
N ILE A 263 -26.11 -5.68 -39.48
CA ILE A 263 -25.87 -6.86 -38.62
C ILE A 263 -25.63 -8.12 -39.44
N SER A 264 -26.37 -8.32 -40.54
CA SER A 264 -26.13 -9.47 -41.43
C SER A 264 -24.71 -9.45 -42.02
N SER A 265 -24.17 -8.27 -42.32
CA SER A 265 -22.80 -8.13 -42.82
C SER A 265 -21.77 -8.31 -41.71
N LEU A 266 -22.07 -7.84 -40.49
CA LEU A 266 -21.26 -8.12 -39.30
C LEU A 266 -21.18 -9.63 -39.02
N SER A 267 -22.30 -10.35 -39.13
CA SER A 267 -22.36 -11.81 -39.01
C SER A 267 -21.53 -12.54 -40.07
N LEU A 268 -21.28 -11.96 -41.24
CA LEU A 268 -20.37 -12.52 -42.25
C LEU A 268 -18.90 -12.20 -41.96
N LEU A 269 -18.64 -11.05 -41.33
CA LEU A 269 -17.30 -10.59 -41.00
C LEU A 269 -16.72 -11.31 -39.77
N VAL A 270 -17.49 -11.38 -38.68
CA VAL A 270 -17.05 -11.90 -37.38
C VAL A 270 -16.42 -13.29 -37.44
N PRO A 271 -16.95 -14.28 -38.19
CA PRO A 271 -16.33 -15.60 -38.30
C PRO A 271 -14.92 -15.58 -38.89
N GLN A 272 -14.50 -14.50 -39.52
CA GLN A 272 -13.18 -14.34 -40.16
C GLN A 272 -12.16 -13.62 -39.26
N LEU A 273 -12.57 -13.16 -38.07
CA LEU A 273 -11.74 -12.35 -37.16
C LEU A 273 -11.23 -13.18 -35.96
N ASP A 274 -10.26 -14.06 -36.20
CA ASP A 274 -9.73 -14.95 -35.16
C ASP A 274 -9.18 -14.21 -33.93
N LYS A 275 -8.67 -12.99 -34.11
CA LYS A 275 -8.09 -12.16 -33.04
C LYS A 275 -9.10 -11.25 -32.34
N LEU A 276 -10.37 -11.24 -32.74
CA LEU A 276 -11.39 -10.39 -32.12
C LEU A 276 -11.56 -10.80 -30.65
N ARG A 277 -11.30 -9.85 -29.75
CA ARG A 277 -11.35 -9.98 -28.28
C ARG A 277 -12.51 -9.21 -27.68
N LEU A 278 -12.92 -8.11 -28.30
CA LEU A 278 -14.02 -7.26 -27.82
C LEU A 278 -15.02 -7.01 -28.95
N LEU A 279 -16.29 -7.29 -28.68
CA LEU A 279 -17.42 -6.92 -29.53
C LEU A 279 -18.47 -6.22 -28.68
N ASP A 280 -18.76 -4.96 -29.00
CA ASP A 280 -19.82 -4.17 -28.38
C ASP A 280 -20.77 -3.66 -29.46
N VAL A 281 -22.02 -4.13 -29.41
CA VAL A 281 -23.12 -3.69 -30.28
C VAL A 281 -24.31 -3.23 -29.43
N SER A 282 -24.06 -2.67 -28.25
CA SER A 282 -25.08 -2.22 -27.31
C SER A 282 -25.88 -1.00 -27.80
N TYR A 283 -27.09 -0.81 -27.28
CA TYR A 283 -27.94 0.37 -27.54
C TYR A 283 -28.28 0.65 -29.02
N ASN A 284 -28.40 -0.37 -29.86
CA ASN A 284 -28.76 -0.20 -31.27
C ASN A 284 -30.22 -0.59 -31.57
N SER A 285 -31.02 -0.88 -30.55
CA SER A 285 -32.40 -1.35 -30.70
C SER A 285 -32.54 -2.58 -31.63
N LEU A 286 -31.58 -3.50 -31.56
CA LEU A 286 -31.56 -4.71 -32.40
C LEU A 286 -32.60 -5.75 -31.96
N GLU A 287 -33.40 -6.23 -32.91
CA GLU A 287 -34.30 -7.35 -32.69
C GLU A 287 -33.54 -8.64 -32.28
N PHE A 288 -34.18 -9.48 -31.46
CA PHE A 288 -33.62 -10.77 -31.06
C PHE A 288 -33.30 -11.67 -32.25
N SER A 289 -34.07 -11.60 -33.34
CA SER A 289 -33.80 -12.33 -34.58
C SER A 289 -32.44 -12.00 -35.19
N LEU A 290 -31.97 -10.75 -35.06
CA LEU A 290 -30.67 -10.27 -35.53
C LEU A 290 -29.56 -10.65 -34.57
N LEU A 291 -29.80 -10.50 -33.26
CA LEU A 291 -28.86 -10.95 -32.24
C LEU A 291 -28.60 -12.46 -32.33
N ASN A 292 -29.63 -13.26 -32.65
CA ASN A 292 -29.49 -14.71 -32.90
C ASN A 292 -28.49 -14.98 -34.02
N LYS A 293 -28.66 -14.34 -35.18
CA LYS A 293 -27.75 -14.47 -36.32
C LYS A 293 -26.33 -14.04 -35.98
N LEU A 294 -26.17 -13.01 -35.16
CA LEU A 294 -24.85 -12.56 -34.71
C LEU A 294 -24.20 -13.58 -33.76
N ILE A 295 -24.95 -14.13 -32.81
CA ILE A 295 -24.44 -15.14 -31.86
C ILE A 295 -24.15 -16.47 -32.57
N GLU A 296 -24.94 -16.87 -33.55
CA GLU A 296 -24.66 -18.03 -34.40
C GLU A 296 -23.38 -17.85 -35.21
N ALA A 297 -23.17 -16.65 -35.79
CA ALA A 297 -21.91 -16.31 -36.45
C ALA A 297 -20.72 -16.32 -35.49
N LEU A 298 -20.88 -15.82 -34.27
CA LEU A 298 -19.86 -15.93 -33.22
C LEU A 298 -19.58 -17.40 -32.85
N SER A 299 -20.57 -18.26 -32.93
CA SER A 299 -20.46 -19.69 -32.61
C SER A 299 -19.79 -20.51 -33.71
N SER A 300 -19.80 -20.03 -34.97
CA SER A 300 -19.24 -20.76 -36.10
C SER A 300 -17.71 -20.67 -36.19
N ASN A 301 -17.08 -19.68 -35.53
CA ASN A 301 -15.63 -19.58 -35.44
C ASN A 301 -15.10 -20.15 -34.12
N ASN A 302 -14.50 -21.34 -34.20
CA ASN A 302 -13.87 -22.02 -33.07
C ASN A 302 -12.51 -21.44 -32.64
N LYS A 303 -11.87 -20.62 -33.49
CA LYS A 303 -10.60 -19.92 -33.21
C LYS A 303 -10.81 -18.53 -32.59
N LEU A 304 -12.06 -18.05 -32.57
CA LEU A 304 -12.42 -16.73 -32.08
C LEU A 304 -11.95 -16.53 -30.63
N GLN A 305 -11.12 -15.51 -30.41
CA GLN A 305 -10.58 -15.15 -29.09
C GLN A 305 -11.46 -14.17 -28.31
N LEU A 306 -12.77 -14.17 -28.54
CA LEU A 306 -13.67 -13.17 -27.96
C LEU A 306 -13.69 -13.32 -26.44
N LYS A 307 -13.26 -12.26 -25.73
CA LYS A 307 -13.23 -12.17 -24.27
C LYS A 307 -14.37 -11.35 -23.73
N TYR A 308 -14.80 -10.32 -24.46
CA TYR A 308 -15.84 -9.38 -24.04
C TYR A 308 -16.92 -9.29 -25.11
N LEU A 309 -18.17 -9.55 -24.71
CA LEU A 309 -19.35 -9.40 -25.54
C LEU A 309 -20.36 -8.48 -24.84
N ASP A 310 -20.71 -7.37 -25.49
CA ASP A 310 -21.77 -6.48 -25.03
C ASP A 310 -22.85 -6.34 -26.08
N ILE A 311 -24.03 -6.84 -25.73
CA ILE A 311 -25.24 -6.78 -26.54
C ILE A 311 -26.37 -6.07 -25.78
N SER A 312 -26.04 -5.33 -24.72
CA SER A 312 -26.99 -4.70 -23.81
C SER A 312 -27.84 -3.61 -24.49
N TYR A 313 -29.02 -3.33 -23.93
CA TYR A 313 -29.92 -2.25 -24.35
C TYR A 313 -30.35 -2.27 -25.83
N ASN A 314 -30.37 -3.44 -26.45
CA ASN A 314 -30.92 -3.62 -27.79
C ASN A 314 -32.43 -3.86 -27.81
N PHE A 315 -33.11 -3.80 -26.67
CA PHE A 315 -34.53 -4.10 -26.56
C PHE A 315 -35.42 -2.86 -26.78
N ASP A 316 -36.38 -2.94 -27.70
CA ASP A 316 -37.53 -2.04 -27.78
C ASP A 316 -38.82 -2.80 -27.43
N SER A 317 -39.57 -2.25 -26.47
CA SER A 317 -40.81 -2.82 -25.92
C SER A 317 -41.95 -3.03 -26.94
N LYS A 318 -41.89 -2.40 -28.11
CA LYS A 318 -43.07 -2.27 -29.00
C LYS A 318 -43.25 -3.39 -30.02
N THR A 319 -42.27 -4.25 -30.27
CA THR A 319 -42.23 -5.01 -31.55
C THR A 319 -42.11 -6.54 -31.47
N GLN A 320 -42.27 -7.19 -30.32
CA GLN A 320 -41.86 -8.61 -30.24
C GLN A 320 -42.96 -9.66 -30.30
N GLN A 321 -42.69 -10.67 -31.15
CA GLN A 321 -43.27 -12.00 -31.09
C GLN A 321 -42.48 -12.84 -30.08
N ASN A 322 -43.18 -13.52 -29.15
CA ASN A 322 -42.57 -14.38 -28.12
C ASN A 322 -41.58 -15.45 -28.64
N LYS A 323 -41.67 -15.83 -29.92
CA LYS A 323 -40.87 -16.90 -30.54
C LYS A 323 -39.38 -16.55 -30.67
N ASP A 324 -39.05 -15.31 -31.02
CA ASP A 324 -37.65 -14.92 -31.26
C ASP A 324 -36.84 -14.83 -29.96
N LEU A 325 -37.51 -14.44 -28.87
CA LEU A 325 -36.93 -14.37 -27.53
C LEU A 325 -36.60 -15.77 -26.97
N LEU A 326 -37.48 -16.75 -27.15
CA LEU A 326 -37.17 -18.14 -26.78
C LEU A 326 -35.97 -18.68 -27.57
N THR A 327 -35.92 -18.38 -28.88
CA THR A 327 -34.81 -18.75 -29.75
C THR A 327 -33.51 -18.08 -29.27
N PHE A 328 -33.56 -16.81 -28.89
CA PHE A 328 -32.42 -16.08 -28.35
C PHE A 328 -31.87 -16.67 -27.07
N ASN A 329 -32.73 -17.00 -26.11
CA ASN A 329 -32.31 -17.64 -24.88
C ASN A 329 -31.58 -18.96 -25.16
N HIS A 330 -32.07 -19.74 -26.13
CA HIS A 330 -31.45 -20.99 -26.54
C HIS A 330 -30.09 -20.79 -27.22
N VAL A 331 -30.03 -19.93 -28.24
CA VAL A 331 -28.83 -19.63 -29.03
C VAL A 331 -27.73 -19.05 -28.14
N LEU A 332 -28.05 -18.05 -27.30
CA LEU A 332 -27.11 -17.47 -26.34
C LEU A 332 -26.62 -18.51 -25.33
N SER A 333 -27.51 -19.32 -24.77
CA SER A 333 -27.12 -20.38 -23.82
C SER A 333 -26.17 -21.40 -24.46
N ASN A 334 -26.44 -21.79 -25.71
CA ASN A 334 -25.58 -22.72 -26.45
C ASN A 334 -24.22 -22.11 -26.75
N TYR A 335 -24.16 -20.84 -27.16
CA TYR A 335 -22.90 -20.13 -27.36
C TYR A 335 -22.08 -20.10 -26.06
N LEU A 336 -22.68 -19.66 -24.94
CA LEU A 336 -22.00 -19.56 -23.65
C LEU A 336 -21.50 -20.90 -23.12
N LYS A 337 -22.23 -21.99 -23.39
CA LYS A 337 -21.86 -23.35 -23.00
C LYS A 337 -20.59 -23.84 -23.73
N HIS A 338 -20.43 -23.52 -25.01
CA HIS A 338 -19.36 -24.06 -25.84
C HIS A 338 -18.22 -23.07 -26.09
N ASN A 339 -18.43 -21.78 -25.87
CA ASN A 339 -17.38 -20.79 -26.01
C ASN A 339 -16.30 -20.98 -24.92
N MET A 340 -15.04 -21.01 -25.35
CA MET A 340 -13.87 -21.30 -24.51
C MET A 340 -13.00 -20.07 -24.22
N CYS A 341 -13.43 -18.88 -24.64
CA CYS A 341 -12.64 -17.64 -24.54
C CYS A 341 -13.38 -16.52 -23.80
N LEU A 342 -14.71 -16.52 -23.81
CA LEU A 342 -15.53 -15.42 -23.30
C LEU A 342 -15.39 -15.32 -21.79
N GLN A 343 -14.97 -14.14 -21.32
CA GLN A 343 -14.72 -13.80 -19.92
C GLN A 343 -15.77 -12.84 -19.37
N HIS A 344 -16.34 -12.00 -20.22
CA HIS A 344 -17.28 -10.97 -19.83
C HIS A 344 -18.47 -10.94 -20.79
N LEU A 345 -19.68 -10.91 -20.23
CA LEU A 345 -20.93 -10.78 -20.98
C LEU A 345 -21.78 -9.65 -20.39
N ASN A 346 -22.22 -8.72 -21.22
CA ASN A 346 -23.21 -7.72 -20.82
C ASN A 346 -24.52 -7.90 -21.60
N ILE A 347 -25.58 -8.21 -20.86
CA ILE A 347 -26.97 -8.39 -21.33
C ILE A 347 -27.92 -7.48 -20.53
N SER A 348 -27.43 -6.35 -20.06
CA SER A 348 -28.23 -5.36 -19.34
C SER A 348 -29.29 -4.75 -20.25
N GLY A 349 -30.43 -4.31 -19.69
CA GLY A 349 -31.44 -3.57 -20.45
C GLY A 349 -32.07 -4.34 -21.62
N MET A 350 -32.04 -5.67 -21.57
CA MET A 350 -32.58 -6.55 -22.62
C MET A 350 -34.05 -6.93 -22.37
N ASN A 351 -34.64 -6.43 -21.26
CA ASN A 351 -35.98 -6.76 -20.77
C ASN A 351 -36.22 -8.28 -20.64
N LEU A 352 -35.19 -9.01 -20.21
CA LEU A 352 -35.27 -10.45 -19.97
C LEU A 352 -36.03 -10.72 -18.68
N SER A 353 -37.08 -11.53 -18.74
CA SER A 353 -37.85 -11.91 -17.56
C SER A 353 -37.04 -12.80 -16.59
N HIS A 354 -37.55 -12.96 -15.37
CA HIS A 354 -36.99 -13.87 -14.37
C HIS A 354 -36.67 -15.25 -14.97
N ASP A 355 -37.66 -15.91 -15.58
CA ASP A 355 -37.50 -17.27 -16.12
C ASP A 355 -36.46 -17.36 -17.22
N GLN A 356 -36.36 -16.31 -18.04
CA GLN A 356 -35.42 -16.25 -19.16
C GLN A 356 -33.98 -16.10 -18.67
N LEU A 357 -33.75 -15.22 -17.69
CA LEU A 357 -32.44 -15.10 -17.06
C LEU A 357 -32.07 -16.38 -16.33
N ILE A 358 -32.99 -16.99 -15.59
CA ILE A 358 -32.75 -18.28 -14.93
C ILE A 358 -32.41 -19.36 -15.97
N TYR A 359 -33.08 -19.39 -17.13
CA TYR A 359 -32.76 -20.30 -18.22
C TYR A 359 -31.34 -20.09 -18.74
N ILE A 360 -30.98 -18.85 -19.11
CA ILE A 360 -29.64 -18.49 -19.62
C ILE A 360 -28.57 -18.86 -18.59
N PHE A 361 -28.81 -18.58 -17.31
CA PHE A 361 -27.86 -18.85 -16.25
C PHE A 361 -27.69 -20.36 -16.01
N LYS A 362 -28.78 -21.13 -15.95
CA LYS A 362 -28.73 -22.58 -15.72
C LYS A 362 -28.13 -23.34 -16.91
N ARG A 363 -28.49 -22.97 -18.15
CA ARG A 363 -28.12 -23.72 -19.37
C ARG A 363 -26.82 -23.24 -19.99
N GLY A 364 -26.56 -21.93 -20.01
CA GLY A 364 -25.36 -21.32 -20.58
C GLY A 364 -24.30 -21.04 -19.52
N ILE A 365 -24.54 -20.04 -18.66
CA ILE A 365 -23.50 -19.46 -17.80
C ILE A 365 -22.94 -20.48 -16.80
N LYS A 366 -23.79 -21.29 -16.15
CA LYS A 366 -23.36 -22.36 -15.23
C LYS A 366 -22.46 -23.40 -15.92
N ARG A 367 -22.54 -23.53 -17.25
CA ARG A 367 -21.73 -24.49 -18.02
C ARG A 367 -20.52 -23.86 -18.70
N SER A 368 -20.49 -22.54 -18.87
CA SER A 368 -19.32 -21.84 -19.41
C SER A 368 -18.06 -22.11 -18.57
N LYS A 369 -16.92 -22.40 -19.19
CA LYS A 369 -15.67 -22.66 -18.46
C LYS A 369 -14.86 -21.39 -18.18
N THR A 370 -15.11 -20.33 -18.93
CA THR A 370 -14.27 -19.12 -18.96
C THR A 370 -14.95 -17.86 -18.49
N LEU A 371 -16.29 -17.82 -18.44
CA LEU A 371 -17.02 -16.60 -18.07
C LEU A 371 -16.75 -16.24 -16.60
N LEU A 372 -16.25 -15.02 -16.40
CA LEU A 372 -15.85 -14.44 -15.12
C LEU A 372 -16.86 -13.39 -14.62
N SER A 373 -17.43 -12.60 -15.53
CA SER A 373 -18.39 -11.55 -15.19
C SER A 373 -19.61 -11.56 -16.12
N VAL A 374 -20.78 -11.27 -15.55
CA VAL A 374 -22.04 -11.10 -16.28
C VAL A 374 -22.80 -9.89 -15.74
N HIS A 375 -23.12 -8.94 -16.61
CA HIS A 375 -23.94 -7.78 -16.29
C HIS A 375 -25.38 -8.00 -16.76
N THR A 376 -26.32 -7.87 -15.82
CA THR A 376 -27.77 -8.09 -16.06
C THR A 376 -28.63 -6.93 -15.57
N ALA A 377 -28.06 -5.74 -15.39
CA ALA A 377 -28.77 -4.58 -14.88
C ALA A 377 -29.95 -4.21 -15.79
N CYS A 378 -30.95 -3.49 -15.27
CA CYS A 378 -32.07 -2.96 -16.06
C CYS A 378 -32.93 -4.01 -16.80
N ASN A 379 -32.97 -5.27 -16.34
CA ASN A 379 -33.90 -6.29 -16.84
C ASN A 379 -35.17 -6.41 -15.96
N ASN A 380 -35.51 -5.39 -15.17
CA ASN A 380 -36.66 -5.40 -14.23
C ASN A 380 -36.69 -6.65 -13.33
N ILE A 381 -35.53 -7.06 -12.81
CA ILE A 381 -35.39 -8.24 -11.96
C ILE A 381 -35.63 -7.93 -10.49
N SER A 382 -36.37 -8.78 -9.81
CA SER A 382 -36.54 -8.71 -8.36
C SER A 382 -35.23 -9.05 -7.64
N GLN A 383 -35.06 -8.56 -6.41
CA GLN A 383 -33.94 -8.95 -5.54
C GLN A 383 -33.87 -10.46 -5.32
N GLU A 384 -35.02 -11.14 -5.29
CA GLU A 384 -35.08 -12.60 -5.18
C GLU A 384 -34.48 -13.29 -6.41
N THR A 385 -34.75 -12.77 -7.61
CA THR A 385 -34.10 -13.24 -8.84
C THR A 385 -32.59 -13.13 -8.74
N LEU A 386 -32.07 -11.97 -8.29
CA LEU A 386 -30.64 -11.76 -8.11
C LEU A 386 -30.02 -12.75 -7.12
N LYS A 387 -30.70 -13.05 -6.01
CA LYS A 387 -30.28 -14.09 -5.06
C LYS A 387 -30.20 -15.46 -5.72
N GLN A 388 -31.20 -15.85 -6.50
CA GLN A 388 -31.20 -17.13 -7.23
C GLN A 388 -30.09 -17.21 -8.29
N LEU A 389 -29.86 -16.13 -9.05
CA LEU A 389 -28.76 -16.07 -10.02
C LEU A 389 -27.41 -16.23 -9.33
N ARG A 390 -27.20 -15.56 -8.18
CA ARG A 390 -25.99 -15.74 -7.35
C ARG A 390 -25.85 -17.19 -6.86
N LEU A 391 -26.95 -17.83 -6.45
CA LEU A 391 -26.94 -19.24 -6.03
C LEU A 391 -26.52 -20.17 -7.18
N ILE A 392 -27.07 -19.97 -8.38
CA ILE A 392 -26.69 -20.74 -9.59
C ILE A 392 -25.19 -20.64 -9.88
N LEU A 393 -24.60 -19.45 -9.67
CA LEU A 393 -23.17 -19.22 -9.85
C LEU A 393 -22.32 -19.81 -8.72
N ARG A 394 -22.76 -19.75 -7.46
CA ARG A 394 -22.04 -20.33 -6.30
C ARG A 394 -21.83 -21.83 -6.42
N VAL A 395 -22.73 -22.57 -7.06
CA VAL A 395 -22.58 -24.02 -7.30
C VAL A 395 -21.31 -24.36 -8.11
N LYS A 396 -20.78 -23.45 -8.94
CA LYS A 396 -19.48 -23.67 -9.61
C LYS A 396 -18.29 -23.61 -8.66
N LYS A 397 -18.35 -22.78 -7.62
CA LYS A 397 -17.24 -22.61 -6.67
C LYS A 397 -16.98 -23.93 -5.93
N PHE A 398 -18.05 -24.56 -5.44
CA PHE A 398 -17.99 -25.89 -4.81
C PHE A 398 -17.50 -27.00 -5.74
N MET A 399 -17.87 -27.00 -7.03
CA MET A 399 -17.40 -28.04 -7.96
C MET A 399 -15.94 -27.86 -8.40
N LYS A 400 -15.43 -26.63 -8.48
CA LYS A 400 -13.99 -26.37 -8.74
C LYS A 400 -13.13 -26.70 -7.52
N GLU A 401 -13.61 -26.36 -6.34
CA GLU A 401 -12.93 -26.67 -5.06
C GLU A 401 -12.91 -28.18 -4.82
N GLY A 402 -14.00 -28.91 -5.08
CA GLY A 402 -14.02 -30.38 -5.01
C GLY A 402 -12.98 -31.03 -5.93
N HIS A 403 -12.94 -30.67 -7.21
CA HIS A 403 -11.95 -31.23 -8.15
C HIS A 403 -10.49 -30.83 -7.84
N GLN A 404 -10.25 -29.65 -7.27
CA GLN A 404 -8.92 -29.27 -6.79
C GLN A 404 -8.53 -30.04 -5.53
N LEU A 405 -9.48 -30.27 -4.62
CA LEU A 405 -9.26 -31.03 -3.39
C LEU A 405 -8.95 -32.50 -3.71
N ASP A 406 -9.69 -33.12 -4.63
CA ASP A 406 -9.45 -34.50 -5.08
C ASP A 406 -8.05 -34.65 -5.67
N LYS A 407 -7.64 -33.72 -6.54
CA LYS A 407 -6.29 -33.74 -7.13
C LYS A 407 -5.19 -33.47 -6.10
N GLN A 408 -5.44 -32.59 -5.12
CA GLN A 408 -4.50 -32.33 -4.04
C GLN A 408 -4.37 -33.52 -3.08
N LEU A 409 -5.46 -34.25 -2.83
CA LEU A 409 -5.45 -35.48 -2.05
C LEU A 409 -4.68 -36.59 -2.78
N GLU A 410 -4.87 -36.73 -4.09
CA GLU A 410 -4.10 -37.66 -4.93
C GLU A 410 -2.59 -37.36 -4.89
N ASP A 411 -2.21 -36.09 -5.11
CA ASP A 411 -0.81 -35.64 -5.03
C ASP A 411 -0.22 -35.80 -3.62
N TYR A 412 -1.04 -35.63 -2.58
CA TYR A 412 -0.62 -35.80 -1.18
C TYR A 412 -0.39 -37.27 -0.82
N HIS A 413 -1.25 -38.18 -1.28
CA HIS A 413 -1.07 -39.62 -1.10
C HIS A 413 0.19 -40.14 -1.80
N VAL A 414 0.47 -39.69 -3.03
CA VAL A 414 1.71 -40.03 -3.75
C VAL A 414 2.95 -39.55 -2.98
N LYS A 415 2.91 -38.34 -2.43
CA LYS A 415 4.03 -37.79 -1.63
C LYS A 415 4.21 -38.51 -0.29
N LEU A 416 3.13 -38.92 0.37
CA LEU A 416 3.18 -39.72 1.60
C LEU A 416 3.81 -41.09 1.35
N GLN A 417 3.44 -41.75 0.26
CA GLN A 417 4.03 -43.02 -0.15
C GLN A 417 5.53 -42.90 -0.40
N GLN A 418 5.95 -41.88 -1.18
CA GLN A 418 7.37 -41.61 -1.44
C GLN A 418 8.17 -41.29 -0.17
N LYS A 419 7.54 -40.62 0.81
CA LYS A 419 8.17 -40.27 2.08
C LYS A 419 8.29 -41.49 3.01
N ALA A 420 7.31 -42.39 2.99
CA ALA A 420 7.38 -43.67 3.71
C ALA A 420 8.52 -44.55 3.16
N ASP A 421 8.67 -44.62 1.83
CA ASP A 421 9.75 -45.37 1.18
C ASP A 421 11.14 -44.79 1.51
N GLN A 422 11.26 -43.46 1.56
CA GLN A 422 12.50 -42.78 1.97
C GLN A 422 12.86 -42.97 3.45
N ILE A 423 11.87 -43.00 4.34
CA ILE A 423 12.10 -43.26 5.78
C ILE A 423 12.62 -44.68 5.96
N SER A 424 12.01 -45.67 5.30
CA SER A 424 12.45 -47.07 5.32
C SER A 424 13.90 -47.23 4.83
N GLN A 425 14.29 -46.51 3.78
CA GLN A 425 15.67 -46.48 3.28
C GLN A 425 16.66 -45.75 4.22
N THR A 426 16.20 -44.73 4.94
CA THR A 426 17.04 -43.97 5.87
C THR A 426 17.29 -44.76 7.15
N GLU A 427 16.29 -45.49 7.65
CA GLU A 427 16.42 -46.39 8.79
C GLU A 427 17.37 -47.55 8.49
N TYR A 428 17.28 -48.15 7.29
CA TYR A 428 18.22 -49.17 6.82
C TYR A 428 19.68 -48.67 6.79
N ASN A 429 19.89 -47.43 6.32
CA ASN A 429 21.22 -46.82 6.27
C ASN A 429 21.78 -46.48 7.67
N LEU A 430 20.91 -46.08 8.61
CA LEU A 430 21.28 -45.82 10.01
C LEU A 430 21.69 -47.10 10.75
N GLU A 431 20.97 -48.21 10.56
CA GLU A 431 21.34 -49.54 11.05
C GLU A 431 22.73 -49.97 10.56
N ARG A 432 23.01 -49.76 9.27
CA ARG A 432 24.32 -50.08 8.66
C ARG A 432 25.47 -49.24 9.21
N ILE A 433 25.22 -47.97 9.56
CA ILE A 433 26.20 -47.08 10.20
C ILE A 433 26.45 -47.48 11.65
N LYS A 434 25.41 -47.89 12.40
CA LYS A 434 25.55 -48.40 13.76
C LYS A 434 26.40 -49.68 13.79
N LEU A 435 26.19 -50.59 12.84
CA LEU A 435 26.99 -51.82 12.72
C LEU A 435 28.48 -51.52 12.47
N ARG A 436 28.78 -50.56 11.58
CA ARG A 436 30.17 -50.13 11.31
C ARG A 436 30.83 -49.46 12.51
N ARG A 437 30.10 -48.66 13.29
CA ARG A 437 30.64 -48.06 14.52
C ARG A 437 30.94 -49.09 15.60
N LYS A 438 30.12 -50.14 15.71
CA LYS A 438 30.36 -51.24 16.66
C LYS A 438 31.63 -52.01 16.33
N GLN A 439 31.89 -52.27 15.04
CA GLN A 439 33.11 -52.95 14.58
C GLN A 439 34.39 -52.13 14.83
N VAL A 440 34.34 -50.80 14.67
CA VAL A 440 35.49 -49.92 14.93
C VAL A 440 35.82 -49.80 16.43
N ILE A 441 34.79 -49.86 17.30
CA ILE A 441 34.98 -49.83 18.76
C ILE A 441 35.58 -51.16 19.25
N GLU A 442 35.16 -52.29 18.69
CA GLU A 442 35.70 -53.61 19.04
C GLU A 442 37.17 -53.79 18.60
N GLU A 443 37.62 -53.10 17.54
CA GLU A 443 39.03 -53.08 17.11
C GLU A 443 39.95 -52.22 18.01
N HIS A 444 39.41 -51.22 18.73
CA HIS A 444 40.21 -50.32 19.58
C HIS A 444 40.45 -50.82 21.02
N ILE A 445 39.81 -51.92 21.45
CA ILE A 445 39.86 -52.40 22.85
C ILE A 445 40.94 -53.49 23.07
N ARG A 446 41.76 -53.84 22.07
CA ARG A 446 42.83 -54.84 22.25
C ARG A 446 44.23 -54.23 22.24
N ARG A 447 44.72 -53.78 23.41
CA ARG A 447 46.12 -53.94 23.88
C ARG A 447 46.28 -53.54 25.36
N PRO A 448 47.22 -54.16 26.13
CA PRO A 448 47.01 -54.42 27.56
C PRO A 448 48.04 -53.77 28.53
N LEU A 449 47.64 -53.74 29.82
CA LEU A 449 48.41 -53.67 31.08
C LEU A 449 49.12 -52.34 31.44
N VAL A 450 48.87 -51.79 32.65
CA VAL A 450 49.60 -52.08 33.92
C VAL A 450 48.83 -51.46 35.11
N GLU A 451 48.82 -52.18 36.23
CA GLU A 451 48.16 -51.91 37.51
C GLU A 451 48.98 -51.03 38.47
N GLU A 452 48.29 -50.36 39.40
CA GLU A 452 48.64 -50.02 40.81
C GLU A 452 47.79 -48.79 41.25
N ASN A 453 47.33 -48.54 42.47
CA ASN A 453 46.94 -49.26 43.69
C ASN A 453 46.62 -48.15 44.73
N GLN A 454 45.42 -48.15 45.34
CA GLN A 454 45.06 -47.77 46.75
C GLN A 454 45.54 -46.40 47.33
N SER A 455 44.88 -45.65 48.23
CA SER A 455 43.85 -45.89 49.26
C SER A 455 43.39 -44.56 49.94
N ASP A 456 42.11 -44.54 50.34
CA ASP A 456 41.53 -44.06 51.62
C ASP A 456 41.60 -42.59 52.13
N ARG A 457 40.41 -42.01 52.47
CA ARG A 457 39.85 -41.90 53.85
C ARG A 457 38.67 -40.90 53.97
N PHE A 458 37.65 -41.33 54.71
CA PHE A 458 36.46 -40.60 55.20
C PHE A 458 36.69 -39.94 56.58
N ALA A 459 35.81 -38.97 56.96
CA ALA A 459 35.26 -38.66 58.32
C ALA A 459 34.84 -37.16 58.44
N PHE A 460 33.88 -36.64 59.24
CA PHE A 460 32.62 -37.07 59.88
C PHE A 460 31.86 -35.78 60.34
N ILE A 461 30.54 -35.94 60.47
CA ILE A 461 29.38 -35.16 61.01
C ILE A 461 29.58 -34.20 62.22
N ARG A 462 28.82 -33.09 62.30
CA ARG A 462 28.10 -32.64 63.54
C ARG A 462 26.96 -31.60 63.28
N TYR A 463 25.76 -31.92 63.78
CA TYR A 463 24.68 -30.96 64.11
C TYR A 463 24.55 -30.88 65.63
N LEU A 464 24.24 -29.70 66.17
CA LEU A 464 23.88 -29.47 67.57
C LEU A 464 22.55 -28.71 67.66
N GLY A 465 21.52 -29.40 68.15
CA GLY A 465 20.85 -29.12 69.43
C GLY A 465 20.04 -27.83 69.65
N ASN A 466 18.75 -28.02 69.96
CA ASN A 466 17.71 -27.05 70.35
C ASN A 466 17.87 -26.44 71.77
N GLN A 467 16.99 -25.46 72.05
CA GLN A 467 16.14 -25.25 73.27
C GLN A 467 16.51 -24.12 74.27
N GLU A 468 15.58 -23.16 74.46
CA GLU A 468 14.87 -22.77 75.72
C GLU A 468 14.35 -21.28 75.70
N ILE A 469 13.02 -21.05 75.78
CA ILE A 469 12.20 -20.51 76.92
C ILE A 469 12.14 -18.96 76.97
N GLN A 470 11.03 -18.33 76.55
CA GLN A 470 9.84 -17.82 77.30
C GLN A 470 9.98 -16.46 78.04
N ASP A 471 8.90 -15.68 77.87
CA ASP A 471 8.25 -14.69 78.75
C ASP A 471 8.80 -13.28 78.98
N GLY A 472 7.89 -12.32 78.83
CA GLY A 472 8.04 -10.93 79.31
C GLY A 472 7.09 -9.91 78.68
N MET A 473 5.76 -10.06 78.85
CA MET A 473 4.80 -8.95 78.64
C MET A 473 5.02 -7.85 79.68
N ILE A 474 4.96 -6.56 79.27
CA ILE A 474 4.43 -5.46 80.10
C ILE A 474 3.62 -4.50 79.21
N SER A 475 2.33 -4.34 79.55
CA SER A 475 1.33 -3.42 79.01
C SER A 475 1.43 -2.00 79.59
N PHE A 476 0.81 -0.98 78.96
CA PHE A 476 -0.06 0.10 79.54
C PHE A 476 -0.43 1.07 78.39
N ASN A 477 -1.66 1.05 77.86
CA ASN A 477 -2.91 1.75 78.25
C ASN A 477 -3.06 3.24 77.83
N CYS A 478 -4.10 3.45 77.02
CA CYS A 478 -5.14 4.50 77.10
C CYS A 478 -4.79 5.95 76.68
N LEU A 479 -5.47 6.48 75.65
CA LEU A 479 -6.73 7.23 75.81
C LEU A 479 -7.25 7.75 74.44
N GLN A 480 -8.58 7.68 74.31
CA GLN A 480 -9.42 8.25 73.26
C GLN A 480 -9.28 9.79 73.18
N THR A 481 -9.60 10.41 72.03
CA THR A 481 -10.81 11.26 71.85
C THR A 481 -10.87 11.97 70.49
N GLU A 482 -12.07 11.87 69.88
CA GLU A 482 -12.86 12.93 69.23
C GLU A 482 -12.34 13.78 68.05
N LYS A 483 -12.98 13.55 66.88
CA LYS A 483 -13.93 14.46 66.21
C LYS A 483 -13.60 15.98 66.22
N GLN A 484 -13.37 16.57 65.05
CA GLN A 484 -14.31 17.45 64.32
C GLN A 484 -13.64 18.37 63.29
N HIS A 485 -14.40 18.62 62.23
CA HIS A 485 -14.34 19.67 61.20
C HIS A 485 -13.52 20.93 61.47
N LEU A 486 -12.88 21.48 60.43
CA LEU A 486 -13.19 22.83 59.92
C LEU A 486 -12.46 23.13 58.61
N GLU A 487 -13.18 23.89 57.77
CA GLU A 487 -12.82 24.45 56.47
C GLU A 487 -11.77 25.58 56.55
N PHE A 488 -11.44 26.14 55.38
CA PHE A 488 -10.89 27.46 55.02
C PHE A 488 -9.65 27.31 54.10
N ASP A 489 -9.72 27.69 52.82
CA ASP A 489 -9.91 29.01 52.16
C ASP A 489 -8.56 29.62 51.77
N GLU A 490 -8.55 30.13 50.54
CA GLU A 490 -7.42 30.71 49.84
C GLU A 490 -7.19 32.16 50.27
N SER A 491 -5.93 32.57 50.50
CA SER A 491 -5.44 33.89 50.05
C SER A 491 -3.95 34.16 50.30
N TYR A 492 -3.27 34.55 49.21
CA TYR A 492 -2.30 35.66 49.05
C TYR A 492 -0.87 35.68 49.69
N TYR A 493 0.11 35.73 48.76
CA TYR A 493 1.30 36.63 48.62
C TYR A 493 2.72 36.31 49.14
N LYS A 494 3.64 36.22 48.14
CA LYS A 494 5.00 36.80 47.94
C LYS A 494 6.04 36.95 49.07
N ASP A 495 7.23 36.42 48.75
CA ASP A 495 8.61 36.92 48.94
C ASP A 495 9.03 37.53 50.30
N ASN A 496 9.80 36.79 51.10
CA ASN A 496 11.25 36.99 51.26
C ASN A 496 11.87 36.09 52.35
N LYS A 497 13.13 35.74 52.11
CA LYS A 497 14.01 35.01 53.01
C LYS A 497 14.26 35.78 54.32
N GLN A 498 14.11 35.11 55.47
CA GLN A 498 15.12 34.94 56.55
C GLN A 498 14.43 34.49 57.83
N VAL A 499 14.77 33.28 58.31
CA VAL A 499 14.45 32.83 59.67
C VAL A 499 15.64 33.18 60.56
N TYR A 500 15.43 34.04 61.56
CA TYR A 500 16.28 34.08 62.75
C TYR A 500 15.73 33.06 63.74
N ILE A 501 16.55 32.10 64.16
CA ILE A 501 16.28 31.33 65.38
C ILE A 501 17.14 31.95 66.48
N LYS A 502 16.46 32.54 67.46
CA LYS A 502 17.02 32.93 68.74
C LYS A 502 16.97 31.69 69.64
N ILE A 503 18.12 31.12 69.99
CA ILE A 503 18.22 30.13 71.07
C ILE A 503 18.85 30.84 72.27
N GLN A 504 18.10 30.94 73.36
CA GLN A 504 18.65 31.30 74.66
C GLN A 504 19.38 30.08 75.25
N GLY A 505 20.65 30.26 75.62
CA GLY A 505 21.31 29.43 76.64
C GLY A 505 22.58 28.74 76.19
N GLN A 506 23.71 29.42 76.46
CA GLN A 506 25.11 28.95 76.50
C GLN A 506 25.90 28.96 75.18
N ASP A 507 26.85 29.90 75.15
CA ASP A 507 27.96 30.02 74.22
C ASP A 507 28.90 28.81 74.34
N VAL A 508 28.95 27.99 73.30
CA VAL A 508 30.16 27.22 72.96
C VAL A 508 30.40 27.43 71.48
N GLU A 509 31.49 28.13 71.14
CA GLU A 509 31.91 28.28 69.75
C GLU A 509 32.08 26.89 69.11
N PRO A 510 31.58 26.65 67.89
CA PRO A 510 31.88 25.43 67.16
C PRO A 510 33.39 25.37 66.87
N MET A 511 34.08 24.37 67.44
CA MET A 511 35.53 24.15 67.36
C MET A 511 36.12 23.97 65.93
N MET A 512 35.31 24.10 64.87
CA MET A 512 35.79 23.99 63.50
C MET A 512 34.79 24.63 62.53
N LYS A 513 35.27 25.47 61.62
CA LYS A 513 34.45 26.04 60.54
C LYS A 513 34.04 24.94 59.55
N LEU A 514 32.83 25.07 59.01
CA LEU A 514 32.25 24.10 58.07
C LEU A 514 33.15 23.85 56.85
N GLU A 515 33.88 24.86 56.38
CA GLU A 515 34.83 24.67 55.26
C GLU A 515 36.02 23.78 55.64
N GLU A 516 36.52 23.88 56.88
CA GLU A 516 37.63 23.05 57.37
C GLU A 516 37.18 21.61 57.62
N PHE A 517 35.94 21.40 58.08
CA PHE A 517 35.33 20.09 58.19
C PHE A 517 35.21 19.42 56.81
N ILE A 518 34.70 20.14 55.81
CA ILE A 518 34.55 19.64 54.43
C ILE A 518 35.93 19.33 53.80
N TYR A 519 36.95 20.16 54.06
CA TYR A 519 38.31 19.92 53.58
C TYR A 519 38.93 18.64 54.18
N ARG A 520 38.79 18.42 55.49
CA ARG A 520 39.28 17.20 56.16
C ARG A 520 38.49 15.95 55.76
N LEU A 521 37.20 16.08 55.49
CA LEU A 521 36.34 14.99 55.02
C LEU A 521 36.75 14.50 53.62
N ASN A 522 37.09 15.43 52.72
CA ASN A 522 37.48 15.11 51.35
C ASN A 522 38.89 14.50 51.25
N ASN A 523 39.78 14.81 52.21
CA ASN A 523 41.14 14.26 52.22
C ASN A 523 41.25 12.84 52.82
N ASN A 524 40.23 12.33 53.53
CA ASN A 524 40.29 11.05 54.24
C ASN A 524 39.58 9.87 53.56
N THR A 525 39.02 10.03 52.37
CA THR A 525 38.39 8.91 51.63
C THR A 525 39.33 8.32 50.58
N GLY A 526 40.35 7.60 51.07
CA GLY A 526 41.22 6.73 50.29
C GLY A 526 40.59 5.36 50.01
N ARG A 527 40.54 5.03 48.72
CA ARG A 527 40.28 3.74 48.06
C ARG A 527 40.93 2.55 48.81
N TYR A 528 40.23 1.43 49.03
CA TYR A 528 40.79 0.07 48.82
C TYR A 528 39.82 -1.13 48.98
N THR A 529 38.58 -0.99 49.49
CA THR A 529 37.76 -2.18 49.82
C THR A 529 36.46 -2.38 49.03
N ARG A 530 36.03 -1.45 48.15
CA ARG A 530 34.81 -1.62 47.33
C ARG A 530 35.02 -2.05 45.87
N ASN A 531 36.25 -1.98 45.36
CA ASN A 531 36.51 -2.35 43.95
C ASN A 531 36.56 -3.86 43.75
N THR A 532 37.07 -4.61 44.72
CA THR A 532 37.31 -6.05 44.57
C THR A 532 36.04 -6.87 44.33
N GLN A 533 34.93 -6.55 45.00
CA GLN A 533 33.66 -7.29 44.85
C GLN A 533 32.93 -6.95 43.55
N ARG A 534 32.97 -5.67 43.13
CA ARG A 534 32.42 -5.23 41.85
C ARG A 534 33.20 -5.80 40.67
N ASP A 535 34.52 -5.82 40.77
CA ASP A 535 35.39 -6.40 39.75
C ASP A 535 35.21 -7.93 39.63
N ILE A 536 34.86 -8.62 40.72
CA ILE A 536 34.53 -10.06 40.71
C ILE A 536 33.18 -10.32 40.03
N GLU A 537 32.14 -9.53 40.31
CA GLU A 537 30.84 -9.66 39.64
C GLU A 537 30.93 -9.29 38.15
N ASP A 538 31.61 -8.19 37.81
CA ASP A 538 31.82 -7.77 36.42
C ASP A 538 32.63 -8.82 35.63
N SER A 539 33.59 -9.51 36.27
CA SER A 539 34.29 -10.66 35.66
C SER A 539 33.37 -11.86 35.44
N ARG A 540 32.53 -12.23 36.42
CA ARG A 540 31.58 -13.35 36.28
C ARG A 540 30.56 -13.11 35.16
N ILE A 541 30.03 -11.89 35.05
CA ILE A 541 29.10 -11.51 33.99
C ILE A 541 29.78 -11.58 32.62
N LYS A 542 31.02 -11.09 32.50
CA LYS A 542 31.80 -11.20 31.25
C LYS A 542 32.07 -12.64 30.84
N GLU A 543 32.36 -13.51 31.80
CA GLU A 543 32.62 -14.93 31.53
C GLU A 543 31.35 -15.63 31.02
N PHE A 544 30.20 -15.38 31.66
CA PHE A 544 28.91 -15.92 31.22
C PHE A 544 28.53 -15.48 29.78
N VAL A 545 28.69 -14.19 29.47
CA VAL A 545 28.41 -13.65 28.12
C VAL A 545 29.36 -14.25 27.07
N ASN A 546 30.63 -14.47 27.42
CA ASN A 546 31.58 -15.13 26.52
C ASN A 546 31.19 -16.59 26.24
N GLN A 547 30.76 -17.34 27.27
CA GLN A 547 30.30 -18.72 27.09
C GLN A 547 29.03 -18.79 26.22
N PHE A 548 28.11 -17.84 26.39
CA PHE A 548 26.90 -17.74 25.56
C PHE A 548 27.24 -17.44 24.09
N ASN A 549 28.12 -16.46 23.83
CA ASN A 549 28.53 -16.10 22.47
C ASN A 549 29.32 -17.22 21.77
N GLN A 550 30.13 -17.98 22.50
CA GLN A 550 30.82 -19.16 21.96
C GLN A 550 29.82 -20.25 21.55
N ARG A 551 28.75 -20.47 22.33
CA ARG A 551 27.67 -21.39 21.97
C ARG A 551 26.93 -20.93 20.72
N ASP A 552 26.58 -19.65 20.63
CA ASP A 552 25.87 -19.11 19.46
C ASP A 552 26.74 -19.20 18.18
N HIS A 553 28.03 -18.86 18.27
CA HIS A 553 28.97 -19.01 17.16
C HIS A 553 29.12 -20.48 16.71
N PHE A 554 29.11 -21.43 17.64
CA PHE A 554 29.12 -22.86 17.33
C PHE A 554 27.85 -23.29 16.60
N TYR A 555 26.67 -22.83 17.04
CA TYR A 555 25.40 -23.14 16.37
C TYR A 555 25.32 -22.53 14.96
N GLN A 556 25.77 -21.27 14.78
CA GLN A 556 25.79 -20.62 13.47
C GLN A 556 26.79 -21.30 12.52
N SER A 557 27.98 -21.68 13.00
CA SER A 557 28.97 -22.42 12.20
C SER A 557 28.44 -23.78 11.76
N LYS A 558 27.70 -24.47 12.63
CA LYS A 558 27.06 -25.77 12.33
C LYS A 558 25.91 -25.63 11.33
N LEU A 559 25.12 -24.55 11.41
CA LEU A 559 24.09 -24.24 10.42
C LEU A 559 24.70 -23.95 9.04
N LEU A 560 25.77 -23.16 9.00
CA LEU A 560 26.47 -22.81 7.76
C LEU A 560 27.13 -24.03 7.11
N SER A 561 27.74 -24.92 7.90
CA SER A 561 28.33 -26.16 7.38
C SER A 561 27.26 -27.10 6.80
N THR A 562 26.09 -27.16 7.43
CA THR A 562 24.96 -27.99 6.97
C THR A 562 24.38 -27.45 5.66
N TYR A 563 24.25 -26.13 5.53
CA TYR A 563 23.82 -25.45 4.31
C TYR A 563 24.81 -25.66 3.15
N ASN A 564 26.11 -25.56 3.42
CA ASN A 564 27.15 -25.75 2.40
C ASN A 564 27.23 -27.21 1.92
N LEU A 565 27.05 -28.19 2.81
CA LEU A 565 26.97 -29.61 2.44
C LEU A 565 25.77 -29.91 1.53
N GLN A 566 24.62 -29.28 1.77
CA GLN A 566 23.44 -29.41 0.90
C GLN A 566 23.67 -28.81 -0.50
N ASN A 567 24.41 -27.69 -0.59
CA ASN A 567 24.76 -27.08 -1.87
C ASN A 567 25.82 -27.87 -2.64
N LEU A 568 26.80 -28.47 -1.95
CA LEU A 568 27.81 -29.33 -2.59
C LEU A 568 27.18 -30.60 -3.16
N ASN A 569 26.24 -31.22 -2.41
CA ASN A 569 25.51 -32.41 -2.88
C ASN A 569 24.57 -32.08 -4.05
N ARG A 570 23.96 -30.88 -4.09
CA ARG A 570 23.20 -30.41 -5.25
C ARG A 570 24.08 -30.24 -6.48
N GLN A 571 25.28 -29.69 -6.34
CA GLN A 571 26.20 -29.51 -7.46
C GLN A 571 26.73 -30.85 -8.00
N GLN A 572 27.01 -31.82 -7.14
CA GLN A 572 27.41 -33.17 -7.57
C GLN A 572 26.26 -33.94 -8.24
N SER A 573 25.01 -33.71 -7.84
CA SER A 573 23.85 -34.34 -8.50
C SER A 573 23.57 -33.82 -9.91
N VAL A 574 23.99 -32.57 -10.22
CA VAL A 574 23.83 -31.97 -11.56
C VAL A 574 24.98 -32.34 -12.51
N ALA A 575 26.17 -32.65 -11.97
CA ALA A 575 27.33 -33.05 -12.78
C ALA A 575 27.25 -34.50 -13.32
N ASN A 576 26.42 -35.36 -12.73
CA ASN A 576 26.28 -36.77 -13.13
C ASN A 576 25.13 -37.04 -14.10
N SER A 577 24.46 -36.01 -14.62
CA SER A 577 23.31 -36.14 -15.53
C SER A 577 23.49 -35.39 -16.85
N THR A 578 24.56 -35.65 -17.60
CA THR A 578 24.61 -35.30 -19.03
C THR A 578 25.44 -36.32 -19.80
N GLY A 579 24.78 -37.01 -20.74
CA GLY A 579 25.40 -37.89 -21.71
C GLY A 579 26.31 -37.15 -22.70
N SER A 580 27.19 -37.94 -23.29
CA SER A 580 28.19 -37.65 -24.33
C SER A 580 27.83 -36.56 -25.35
N PRO A 581 28.74 -35.62 -25.65
CA PRO A 581 28.64 -34.75 -26.83
C PRO A 581 29.51 -35.27 -28.00
N SER A 582 28.97 -35.17 -29.22
CA SER A 582 29.68 -35.38 -30.49
C SER A 582 30.56 -34.17 -30.84
N PRO A 583 31.67 -34.35 -31.59
CA PRO A 583 32.60 -33.28 -31.94
C PRO A 583 32.21 -32.62 -33.25
N PHE A 584 32.21 -31.28 -33.32
CA PHE A 584 32.76 -30.48 -34.43
C PHE A 584 32.65 -28.98 -34.09
N ASP A 585 33.74 -28.27 -34.41
CA ASP A 585 33.95 -26.81 -34.48
C ASP A 585 34.26 -25.99 -33.22
N SER A 586 35.56 -26.05 -32.89
CA SER A 586 36.49 -24.94 -32.67
C SER A 586 36.12 -23.63 -33.42
N GLN A 587 36.41 -22.40 -32.98
CA GLN A 587 37.65 -21.88 -32.41
C GLN A 587 37.45 -20.38 -32.05
N ALA A 588 38.23 -19.88 -31.07
CA ALA A 588 38.57 -18.47 -30.80
C ALA A 588 37.45 -17.51 -30.31
N SER A 589 37.65 -16.64 -29.31
CA SER A 589 38.75 -16.38 -28.39
C SER A 589 38.30 -15.31 -27.38
N PHE A 590 38.57 -15.55 -26.10
CA PHE A 590 39.12 -14.59 -25.14
C PHE A 590 38.72 -13.11 -25.31
N SER A 591 37.52 -12.75 -24.85
CA SER A 591 37.26 -11.42 -24.26
C SER A 591 35.95 -11.49 -23.46
N ASN A 592 36.05 -11.47 -22.12
CA ASN A 592 35.05 -10.95 -21.17
C ASN A 592 35.18 -11.48 -19.72
N PHE A 593 36.30 -12.10 -19.33
CA PHE A 593 36.54 -12.45 -17.93
C PHE A 593 37.75 -11.73 -17.29
N GLN A 594 37.92 -10.45 -17.63
CA GLN A 594 38.92 -9.58 -17.00
C GLN A 594 38.49 -8.11 -16.88
N LYS A 595 37.23 -7.87 -16.48
CA LYS A 595 36.78 -6.58 -15.93
C LYS A 595 35.76 -6.78 -14.82
N GLN A 596 36.22 -7.22 -13.64
CA GLN A 596 35.72 -6.78 -12.31
C GLN A 596 36.41 -7.49 -11.13
N THR A 597 37.73 -7.63 -11.18
CA THR A 597 38.55 -7.97 -10.00
C THR A 597 39.74 -7.02 -9.93
N LYS A 598 39.51 -5.82 -9.37
CA LYS A 598 40.48 -4.96 -8.64
C LYS A 598 39.86 -3.58 -8.38
N ARG A 599 39.10 -3.46 -7.29
CA ARG A 599 39.12 -2.33 -6.34
C ARG A 599 38.57 -2.83 -5.00
N LEU A 600 39.41 -3.52 -4.26
CA LEU A 600 39.35 -3.49 -2.80
C LEU A 600 40.05 -2.19 -2.37
N PRO A 601 39.37 -1.30 -1.65
CA PRO A 601 40.00 -0.57 -0.56
C PRO A 601 39.37 -1.06 0.74
N GLY A 602 40.24 -1.48 1.65
CA GLY A 602 39.84 -2.03 2.94
C GLY A 602 39.08 -1.03 3.80
N SER A 603 38.14 -1.54 4.56
CA SER A 603 37.84 -1.02 5.89
C SER A 603 38.12 -2.13 6.88
N ARG A 604 39.07 -1.85 7.76
CA ARG A 604 39.38 -2.66 8.94
C ARG A 604 38.07 -2.85 9.71
N TYR A 605 37.62 -4.09 9.90
CA TYR A 605 36.73 -4.41 11.01
C TYR A 605 37.54 -4.23 12.30
N LYS A 606 37.62 -2.99 12.77
CA LYS A 606 37.89 -2.73 14.18
C LYS A 606 36.67 -3.23 14.93
N GLN A 607 36.82 -4.37 15.62
CA GLN A 607 36.00 -4.67 16.78
C GLN A 607 36.01 -3.43 17.68
N LYS A 608 34.88 -2.73 17.76
CA LYS A 608 34.64 -1.80 18.86
C LYS A 608 34.20 -2.65 20.05
N PRO A 609 34.84 -2.54 21.22
CA PRO A 609 34.37 -3.21 22.42
C PRO A 609 32.98 -2.67 22.77
N TRP A 610 32.10 -3.57 23.18
CA TRP A 610 30.84 -3.24 23.82
C TRP A 610 31.12 -2.42 25.08
N ASN A 611 31.02 -1.10 24.97
CA ASN A 611 30.94 -0.22 26.12
C ASN A 611 29.51 -0.28 26.65
N ILE A 612 29.42 -0.78 27.87
CA ILE A 612 28.28 -0.74 28.78
C ILE A 612 27.71 0.70 28.80
N ILE A 613 26.49 0.85 28.30
CA ILE A 613 25.61 1.96 28.66
C ILE A 613 24.47 1.32 29.44
N ILE A 614 24.62 1.31 30.76
CA ILE A 614 23.56 1.11 31.73
C ILE A 614 23.51 2.37 32.58
N TYR A 615 22.30 2.93 32.71
CA TYR A 615 21.80 3.71 33.83
C TYR A 615 22.75 4.75 34.44
N GLN A 616 22.63 5.99 33.99
CA GLN A 616 23.06 7.18 34.74
C GLN A 616 21.89 8.14 35.02
N GLY A 617 20.69 7.61 35.19
CA GLY A 617 19.46 8.38 35.33
C GLY A 617 18.76 8.27 36.68
N ALA A 618 19.40 7.80 37.75
CA ALA A 618 18.88 7.94 39.12
C ALA A 618 19.98 7.58 40.12
N ILE A 619 19.95 8.19 41.30
CA ILE A 619 20.93 8.01 42.40
C ILE A 619 22.22 8.82 42.23
N LYS A 620 22.05 10.14 42.12
CA LYS A 620 22.93 11.08 42.84
C LYS A 620 22.05 11.99 43.70
N LYS A 621 21.80 11.55 44.93
CA LYS A 621 21.76 12.36 46.17
C LYS A 621 21.31 11.46 47.33
N ASN A 622 21.99 11.64 48.46
CA ASN A 622 21.71 11.11 49.80
C ASN A 622 22.25 9.71 50.17
N SER A 623 23.46 9.69 50.75
CA SER A 623 23.70 9.31 52.16
C SER A 623 25.21 9.13 52.42
N ALA A 624 25.89 10.25 52.73
CA ALA A 624 27.26 10.25 53.24
C ALA A 624 27.33 10.31 54.78
N GLN A 625 26.20 10.21 55.46
CA GLN A 625 26.12 9.95 56.89
C GLN A 625 25.45 8.60 57.06
N GLY A 626 25.90 7.80 58.03
CA GLY A 626 25.26 6.54 58.40
C GLY A 626 23.87 6.74 59.02
N MET A 627 23.00 7.48 58.33
CA MET A 627 21.58 7.64 58.60
C MET A 627 20.84 6.58 57.78
N ILE A 628 20.15 5.69 58.47
CA ILE A 628 19.21 4.78 57.85
C ILE A 628 17.87 5.50 57.84
N ASP A 629 17.43 5.91 56.67
CA ASP A 629 16.07 6.41 56.46
C ASP A 629 15.14 5.19 56.37
N ILE A 630 14.58 4.82 57.52
CA ILE A 630 13.75 3.62 57.67
C ILE A 630 12.47 3.73 56.82
N GLU A 631 11.96 4.93 56.61
CA GLU A 631 10.70 5.18 55.92
C GLU A 631 10.79 4.78 54.44
N LYS A 632 11.92 5.07 53.80
CA LYS A 632 12.17 4.74 52.39
C LYS A 632 12.28 3.23 52.13
N TYR A 633 12.62 2.45 53.15
CA TYR A 633 12.88 1.01 53.00
C TYR A 633 11.70 0.12 53.40
N PHE A 634 10.82 0.57 54.29
CA PHE A 634 9.82 -0.33 54.90
C PHE A 634 8.35 0.05 54.66
N GLY A 635 8.04 1.20 54.05
CA GLY A 635 6.69 1.51 53.56
C GLY A 635 5.58 1.26 54.58
N LEU A 636 5.77 1.70 55.84
CA LEU A 636 4.84 1.39 56.93
C LEU A 636 3.54 2.20 56.79
N SER A 637 2.41 1.51 56.82
CA SER A 637 1.08 2.12 56.86
C SER A 637 0.72 2.54 58.28
N SER A 638 -0.05 3.62 58.40
CA SER A 638 -0.23 4.46 59.58
C SER A 638 -1.05 3.88 60.74
N VAL A 639 -1.28 2.56 60.81
CA VAL A 639 -2.33 2.02 61.71
C VAL A 639 -1.86 1.02 62.78
N TYR A 640 -0.63 0.50 62.77
CA TYR A 640 -0.12 -0.31 63.91
C TYR A 640 1.39 -0.13 64.20
N ASP A 641 1.65 0.37 65.41
CA ASP A 641 2.55 -0.12 66.47
C ASP A 641 4.05 -0.38 66.23
N GLN A 642 4.85 0.29 67.09
CA GLN A 642 6.18 -0.08 67.59
C GLN A 642 7.24 -0.50 66.55
N VAL A 643 8.18 0.41 66.27
CA VAL A 643 9.38 0.09 65.47
C VAL A 643 10.38 -0.68 66.35
N TYR A 644 10.50 -1.99 66.12
CA TYR A 644 11.51 -2.82 66.76
C TYR A 644 12.82 -2.75 65.99
N VAL A 645 13.86 -2.20 66.65
CA VAL A 645 15.21 -2.17 66.11
C VAL A 645 16.02 -3.27 66.76
N TYR A 646 16.19 -4.39 66.05
CA TYR A 646 16.99 -5.52 66.54
C TYR A 646 18.48 -5.19 66.39
N SER A 647 19.17 -5.08 67.53
CA SER A 647 20.61 -4.77 67.60
C SER A 647 21.49 -5.72 66.79
N CYS A 648 21.05 -6.97 66.59
CA CYS A 648 21.73 -7.97 65.79
C CYS A 648 21.78 -7.66 64.28
N TYR A 649 21.04 -6.69 63.76
CA TYR A 649 21.16 -6.30 62.33
C TYR A 649 21.83 -4.94 62.11
N LEU A 650 22.22 -4.26 63.19
CA LEU A 650 22.86 -2.96 63.12
C LEU A 650 24.39 -3.06 63.29
N PRO A 651 25.19 -2.28 62.54
CA PRO A 651 26.64 -2.39 62.59
C PRO A 651 27.19 -2.00 63.98
N PRO A 652 28.24 -2.68 64.48
CA PRO A 652 28.77 -2.45 65.81
C PRO A 652 29.56 -1.15 65.88
N ARG A 653 28.86 -0.06 66.16
CA ARG A 653 29.41 1.28 66.39
C ARG A 653 28.39 2.11 67.15
N LYS A 654 28.78 3.32 67.56
CA LYS A 654 27.81 4.33 67.97
C LYS A 654 26.95 4.70 66.76
N LEU A 655 25.64 4.57 66.91
CA LEU A 655 24.64 4.92 65.92
C LEU A 655 23.76 6.02 66.50
N ASN A 656 23.58 7.09 65.74
CA ASN A 656 22.61 8.12 66.06
C ASN A 656 21.41 7.85 65.16
N VAL A 657 20.33 7.33 65.72
CA VAL A 657 19.08 7.04 65.02
C VAL A 657 18.16 8.24 65.19
N ILE A 658 17.60 8.70 64.08
CA ILE A 658 16.66 9.82 64.06
C ILE A 658 15.28 9.26 63.76
N LEU A 659 14.33 9.52 64.64
CA LEU A 659 12.93 9.12 64.49
C LEU A 659 12.11 10.36 64.18
N LYS A 660 11.44 10.36 63.03
CA LYS A 660 10.57 11.47 62.60
C LYS A 660 9.14 10.97 62.55
N GLN A 661 8.23 11.66 63.22
CA GLN A 661 6.82 11.27 63.28
C GLN A 661 6.05 11.91 62.11
N ARG A 662 5.21 11.11 61.44
CA ARG A 662 4.61 11.43 60.12
C ARG A 662 3.70 12.67 60.14
N ASP A 663 2.98 12.88 61.23
CA ASP A 663 1.93 13.90 61.31
C ASP A 663 2.41 15.22 61.92
N ASN A 664 3.68 15.32 62.30
CA ASN A 664 4.22 16.52 62.92
C ASN A 664 5.67 16.74 62.49
N ASP A 665 5.83 17.35 61.31
CA ASP A 665 7.12 17.61 60.63
C ASP A 665 8.15 18.38 61.49
N GLN A 666 7.72 18.92 62.65
CA GLN A 666 8.54 19.67 63.58
C GLN A 666 9.12 18.86 64.74
N LYS A 667 8.68 17.61 65.00
CA LYS A 667 9.20 16.81 66.12
C LYS A 667 10.13 15.70 65.64
N ILE A 668 11.41 15.85 65.93
CA ILE A 668 12.47 14.91 65.60
C ILE A 668 13.08 14.42 66.91
N ASP A 669 12.98 13.11 67.17
CA ASP A 669 13.60 12.49 68.33
C ASP A 669 14.92 11.82 67.93
N TYR A 670 15.95 11.97 68.78
CA TYR A 670 17.29 11.44 68.55
C TYR A 670 17.59 10.33 69.56
N LEU A 671 17.90 9.14 69.07
CA LEU A 671 18.29 7.99 69.88
C LEU A 671 19.76 7.62 69.60
N ASN A 672 20.61 7.75 70.62
CA ASN A 672 22.01 7.34 70.54
C ASN A 672 22.16 5.90 71.02
N LEU A 673 22.38 4.97 70.09
CA LEU A 673 22.61 3.56 70.37
C LEU A 673 24.11 3.24 70.33
N TYR A 674 24.60 2.53 71.33
CA TYR A 674 25.97 2.03 71.35
C TYR A 674 25.94 0.51 71.19
N LEU A 675 26.31 0.03 70.01
CA LEU A 675 26.35 -1.40 69.73
C LEU A 675 27.77 -1.92 69.86
N GLN A 676 27.97 -2.86 70.78
CA GLN A 676 29.25 -3.50 70.98
C GLN A 676 29.68 -4.31 69.76
N LYS A 677 31.00 -4.37 69.54
CA LYS A 677 31.61 -5.18 68.49
C LYS A 677 31.31 -6.65 68.76
N ARG A 678 30.63 -7.29 67.81
CA ARG A 678 30.34 -8.71 67.86
C ARG A 678 31.62 -9.48 67.58
N GLU A 679 31.79 -10.60 68.27
CA GLU A 679 32.94 -11.49 68.06
C GLU A 679 32.79 -12.33 66.78
N ILE A 680 31.56 -12.49 66.26
CA ILE A 680 31.23 -13.31 65.10
C ILE A 680 30.30 -12.52 64.15
N ASP A 681 30.67 -12.45 62.87
CA ASP A 681 29.82 -11.85 61.83
C ASP A 681 28.59 -12.72 61.57
N ILE A 682 27.43 -12.11 61.38
CA ILE A 682 26.21 -12.84 61.00
C ILE A 682 26.35 -13.26 59.54
N PRO A 683 26.29 -14.56 59.19
CA PRO A 683 26.28 -14.99 57.81
C PRO A 683 25.00 -14.46 57.15
N LEU A 684 25.16 -13.52 56.22
CA LEU A 684 24.05 -13.05 55.39
C LEU A 684 23.69 -14.16 54.41
N GLY A 685 22.59 -14.86 54.70
CA GLY A 685 21.99 -15.79 53.75
C GLY A 685 21.46 -15.01 52.55
N TYR A 686 22.16 -15.05 51.42
CA TYR A 686 21.64 -14.47 50.18
C TYR A 686 20.42 -15.30 49.74
N LYS A 687 19.24 -14.67 49.63
CA LYS A 687 18.10 -15.28 48.93
C LYS A 687 18.54 -15.48 47.47
N CYS A 688 18.65 -16.72 47.02
CA CYS A 688 18.76 -17.01 45.59
C CYS A 688 17.58 -16.36 44.86
N VAL A 689 17.84 -15.68 43.75
CA VAL A 689 16.80 -15.15 42.85
C VAL A 689 15.96 -16.35 42.38
N LYS A 690 14.72 -16.47 42.88
CA LYS A 690 13.88 -17.66 42.67
C LYS A 690 13.14 -17.65 41.33
N LYS A 691 12.82 -16.46 40.81
CA LYS A 691 12.06 -16.28 39.56
C LYS A 691 12.52 -15.01 38.88
N ILE A 692 12.85 -15.11 37.59
CA ILE A 692 12.98 -13.94 36.72
C ILE A 692 11.65 -13.82 36.00
N VAL A 693 10.79 -12.90 36.46
CA VAL A 693 9.60 -12.52 35.71
C VAL A 693 10.08 -11.57 34.62
N GLU A 694 10.13 -12.06 33.38
CA GLU A 694 10.38 -11.19 32.24
C GLU A 694 9.13 -10.33 32.03
N LYS A 695 9.19 -9.08 32.47
CA LYS A 695 8.11 -8.12 32.21
C LYS A 695 7.95 -8.00 30.70
N ARG A 696 6.77 -8.37 30.19
CA ARG A 696 6.44 -8.19 28.78
C ARG A 696 6.38 -6.69 28.49
N GLU A 697 7.29 -6.21 27.66
CA GLU A 697 7.31 -4.84 27.18
C GLU A 697 7.14 -4.86 25.65
N PHE A 698 6.38 -3.90 25.12
CA PHE A 698 6.27 -3.72 23.69
C PHE A 698 7.64 -3.30 23.14
N ILE A 699 8.15 -4.07 22.18
CA ILE A 699 9.39 -3.78 21.45
C ILE A 699 9.06 -3.78 19.97
N LYS A 700 9.07 -2.59 19.36
CA LYS A 700 8.64 -2.39 17.96
C LYS A 700 9.31 -3.36 17.00
N GLU A 701 10.62 -3.59 17.15
CA GLU A 701 11.42 -4.46 16.28
C GLU A 701 10.98 -5.94 16.33
N LYS A 702 10.31 -6.35 17.41
CA LYS A 702 9.75 -7.70 17.62
C LYS A 702 8.22 -7.76 17.44
N SER A 703 7.59 -6.62 17.14
CA SER A 703 6.15 -6.48 16.95
C SER A 703 5.72 -6.73 15.49
N VAL A 704 4.42 -6.74 15.24
CA VAL A 704 3.84 -6.71 13.88
C VAL A 704 4.12 -5.39 13.15
N PHE A 705 4.47 -4.34 13.88
CA PHE A 705 4.76 -3.00 13.38
C PHE A 705 6.25 -2.76 13.10
N ARG A 706 7.09 -3.79 13.13
CA ARG A 706 8.54 -3.68 12.87
C ARG A 706 8.87 -3.00 11.54
N ASP A 707 8.00 -3.18 10.55
CA ASP A 707 8.18 -2.69 9.18
C ASP A 707 7.51 -1.30 8.99
N CYS A 708 6.79 -0.77 10.00
CA CYS A 708 6.19 0.56 9.96
C CYS A 708 7.28 1.64 10.09
N GLN A 709 7.26 2.60 9.18
CA GLN A 709 8.24 3.68 9.13
C GLN A 709 7.97 4.72 10.23
N VAL A 710 9.00 5.07 11.00
CA VAL A 710 8.96 6.20 11.96
C VAL A 710 9.35 7.46 11.23
N ASP A 711 8.51 8.48 11.36
CA ASP A 711 8.84 9.80 10.84
C ASP A 711 10.01 10.43 11.63
N ASN A 712 10.96 10.99 10.91
CA ASN A 712 12.13 11.63 11.52
C ASN A 712 12.66 12.76 10.64
N GLN A 713 13.50 13.61 11.22
CA GLN A 713 14.06 14.79 10.54
C GLN A 713 14.82 14.45 9.25
N ASN A 714 15.49 13.29 9.17
CA ASN A 714 16.18 12.88 7.94
C ASN A 714 15.19 12.50 6.84
N LEU A 715 14.08 11.87 7.19
CA LEU A 715 13.01 11.56 6.24
C LEU A 715 12.33 12.84 5.74
N TYR A 716 11.97 13.75 6.65
CA TYR A 716 11.41 15.04 6.30
C TYR A 716 12.32 15.85 5.39
N LYS A 717 13.64 15.86 5.67
CA LYS A 717 14.61 16.48 4.78
C LYS A 717 14.59 15.88 3.37
N LYS A 718 14.52 14.56 3.23
CA LYS A 718 14.43 13.90 1.91
C LYS A 718 13.14 14.26 1.18
N CYS A 719 12.01 14.27 1.88
CA CYS A 719 10.73 14.66 1.28
C CYS A 719 10.75 16.14 0.86
N PHE A 720 11.24 17.02 1.72
CA PHE A 720 11.40 18.44 1.43
C PHE A 720 12.30 18.68 0.21
N GLU A 721 13.49 18.09 0.16
CA GLU A 721 14.40 18.18 -0.99
C GLU A 721 13.75 17.68 -2.29
N TYR A 722 12.87 16.69 -2.19
CA TYR A 722 12.12 16.17 -3.32
C TYR A 722 11.02 17.12 -3.77
N ASP A 723 10.16 17.56 -2.84
CA ASP A 723 9.04 18.48 -3.09
C ASP A 723 9.54 19.82 -3.69
N MET A 724 10.68 20.33 -3.21
CA MET A 724 11.28 21.56 -3.70
C MET A 724 11.77 21.50 -5.16
N LYS A 725 11.94 20.31 -5.75
CA LYS A 725 12.26 20.17 -7.18
C LYS A 725 11.09 20.57 -8.09
N PHE A 726 9.87 20.37 -7.62
CA PHE A 726 8.64 20.66 -8.36
C PHE A 726 8.05 22.02 -7.99
N SER A 727 8.37 22.51 -6.79
CA SER A 727 7.90 23.79 -6.28
C SER A 727 8.35 25.00 -7.11
N LYS A 728 7.48 26.01 -7.19
CA LYS A 728 7.72 27.28 -7.90
C LYS A 728 8.18 28.40 -6.98
N ILE A 729 8.39 28.14 -5.69
CA ILE A 729 8.76 29.15 -4.68
C ILE A 729 9.94 30.01 -5.17
N ARG A 730 11.00 29.38 -5.71
CA ARG A 730 12.18 30.10 -6.21
C ARG A 730 11.89 31.09 -7.35
N ARG A 731 10.77 30.93 -8.07
CA ARG A 731 10.41 31.83 -9.17
C ARG A 731 9.91 33.17 -8.67
N PHE A 732 9.23 33.23 -7.53
CA PHE A 732 8.63 34.46 -7.00
C PHE A 732 9.35 35.02 -5.78
N VAL A 733 10.11 34.22 -5.04
CA VAL A 733 11.03 34.71 -4.00
C VAL A 733 12.37 35.08 -4.64
N LYS A 734 12.57 36.37 -4.91
CA LYS A 734 13.75 36.88 -5.62
C LYS A 734 14.97 37.04 -4.71
N ASP A 735 14.74 37.47 -3.47
CA ASP A 735 15.80 37.63 -2.50
C ASP A 735 16.37 36.27 -2.12
N THR A 736 17.70 36.13 -2.20
CA THR A 736 18.34 34.83 -2.01
C THR A 736 18.43 34.45 -0.53
N GLN A 737 18.55 35.43 0.37
CA GLN A 737 18.58 35.17 1.81
C GLN A 737 17.19 34.79 2.31
N ASP A 738 16.16 35.55 1.95
CA ASP A 738 14.76 35.25 2.29
C ASP A 738 14.36 33.87 1.77
N PHE A 739 14.78 33.48 0.56
CA PHE A 739 14.55 32.11 0.05
C PHE A 739 15.24 31.02 0.89
N GLN A 740 16.48 31.25 1.35
CA GLN A 740 17.19 30.29 2.20
C GLN A 740 16.52 30.15 3.56
N ASP A 741 16.16 31.27 4.19
CA ASP A 741 15.50 31.32 5.48
C ASP A 741 14.11 30.67 5.39
N LEU A 742 13.36 30.97 4.34
CA LEU A 742 12.08 30.33 4.02
C LEU A 742 12.20 28.81 3.88
N CYS A 743 13.21 28.33 3.16
CA CYS A 743 13.45 26.89 3.02
C CYS A 743 13.77 26.24 4.38
N GLN A 744 14.55 26.92 5.21
CA GLN A 744 14.86 26.43 6.57
C GLN A 744 13.61 26.39 7.44
N THR A 745 12.75 27.40 7.37
CA THR A 745 11.46 27.45 8.08
C THR A 745 10.51 26.34 7.63
N LEU A 746 10.38 26.12 6.31
CA LEU A 746 9.56 25.01 5.78
C LEU A 746 10.09 23.65 6.24
N LEU A 747 11.41 23.45 6.25
CA LEU A 747 12.02 22.21 6.73
C LEU A 747 11.80 22.01 8.23
N ASN A 748 12.01 23.05 9.04
CA ASN A 748 11.80 22.99 10.50
C ASN A 748 10.34 22.66 10.87
N ASN A 749 9.39 23.09 10.04
CA ASN A 749 7.95 22.87 10.25
C ASN A 749 7.36 21.79 9.34
N TYR A 750 8.20 20.97 8.69
CA TYR A 750 7.75 20.03 7.67
C TYR A 750 6.71 19.03 8.20
N GLY A 751 6.95 18.49 9.41
CA GLY A 751 6.02 17.55 10.05
C GLY A 751 4.64 18.16 10.30
N ILE A 752 4.60 19.41 10.80
CA ILE A 752 3.35 20.15 11.05
C ILE A 752 2.60 20.37 9.72
N ILE A 753 3.28 20.90 8.70
CA ILE A 753 2.66 21.19 7.40
C ILE A 753 2.17 19.91 6.72
N LYS A 754 2.96 18.83 6.79
CA LYS A 754 2.57 17.50 6.28
C LYS A 754 1.33 16.96 6.99
N ASN A 755 1.25 17.09 8.32
CA ASN A 755 0.07 16.67 9.06
C ASN A 755 -1.15 17.48 8.62
N GLN A 756 -1.01 18.80 8.47
CA GLN A 756 -2.08 19.66 7.94
C GLN A 756 -2.50 19.28 6.51
N PHE A 757 -1.57 18.84 5.67
CA PHE A 757 -1.87 18.29 4.35
C PHE A 757 -2.67 16.98 4.43
N ILE A 758 -2.26 16.02 5.28
CA ILE A 758 -3.01 14.77 5.51
C ILE A 758 -4.42 15.07 6.02
N ASN A 759 -4.54 16.02 6.94
CA ASN A 759 -5.81 16.47 7.47
C ASN A 759 -6.73 16.99 6.36
N ALA A 760 -6.21 17.84 5.46
CA ALA A 760 -6.96 18.35 4.32
C ALA A 760 -7.34 17.23 3.32
N ILE A 761 -6.44 16.28 3.08
CA ILE A 761 -6.72 15.12 2.21
C ILE A 761 -7.81 14.22 2.81
N SER A 762 -7.84 14.05 4.14
CA SER A 762 -8.80 13.16 4.82
C SER A 762 -10.26 13.53 4.55
N SER A 763 -10.53 14.82 4.32
CA SER A 763 -11.83 15.37 3.93
C SER A 763 -12.01 15.56 2.41
N SER A 764 -11.04 15.13 1.60
CA SER A 764 -10.99 15.32 0.14
C SER A 764 -10.94 13.95 -0.57
N GLY A 765 -10.71 13.95 -1.89
CA GLY A 765 -10.35 12.76 -2.65
C GLY A 765 -8.86 12.43 -2.52
N TYR A 766 -8.49 11.44 -1.71
CA TYR A 766 -7.11 10.93 -1.65
C TYR A 766 -6.59 10.59 -3.06
N PRO A 767 -5.34 10.94 -3.45
CA PRO A 767 -4.25 11.49 -2.62
C PRO A 767 -4.11 13.02 -2.60
N GLN A 768 -5.05 13.78 -3.17
CA GLN A 768 -4.90 15.22 -3.39
C GLN A 768 -5.99 16.04 -2.67
N VAL A 769 -5.72 17.32 -2.44
CA VAL A 769 -6.70 18.24 -1.82
C VAL A 769 -7.45 18.99 -2.93
N SER A 770 -8.76 18.78 -3.05
CA SER A 770 -9.60 19.50 -4.01
C SER A 770 -9.71 20.99 -3.64
N TRP A 771 -10.00 21.85 -4.62
CA TRP A 771 -10.29 23.27 -4.33
C TRP A 771 -11.37 23.45 -3.26
N MET A 772 -12.47 22.69 -3.37
CA MET A 772 -13.60 22.82 -2.45
C MET A 772 -13.20 22.48 -1.02
N ASP A 773 -12.36 21.46 -0.83
CA ASP A 773 -11.95 21.03 0.50
C ASP A 773 -10.84 21.93 1.06
N PHE A 774 -9.93 22.41 0.20
CA PHE A 774 -8.94 23.41 0.60
C PHE A 774 -9.60 24.73 1.04
N ALA A 775 -10.63 25.18 0.31
CA ALA A 775 -11.38 26.38 0.66
C ALA A 775 -12.08 26.24 2.03
N LYS A 776 -12.67 25.07 2.33
CA LYS A 776 -13.26 24.79 3.65
C LYS A 776 -12.24 24.87 4.78
N VAL A 777 -11.02 24.35 4.57
CA VAL A 777 -9.94 24.42 5.56
C VAL A 777 -9.49 25.87 5.81
N CYS A 778 -9.52 26.72 4.78
CA CYS A 778 -9.14 28.13 4.90
C CYS A 778 -10.23 29.01 5.53
N ASP A 779 -11.50 28.70 5.32
CA ASP A 779 -12.62 29.56 5.72
C ASP A 779 -12.92 29.49 7.22
N THR A 780 -13.54 30.56 7.73
CA THR A 780 -14.06 30.62 9.10
C THR A 780 -15.55 30.31 9.05
N VAL A 781 -15.94 29.09 9.42
CA VAL A 781 -17.35 28.71 9.46
C VAL A 781 -17.71 28.29 10.88
N ILE A 782 -18.34 29.21 11.61
CA ILE A 782 -18.96 28.94 12.91
C ILE A 782 -20.17 28.02 12.70
N ILE A 783 -19.93 26.71 12.57
CA ILE A 783 -20.95 25.68 12.81
C ILE A 783 -20.71 25.19 14.23
N ILE A 784 -21.55 25.68 15.16
CA ILE A 784 -21.47 25.51 16.62
C ILE A 784 -21.44 24.02 17.08
N PHE A 785 -21.64 23.04 16.18
CA PHE A 785 -21.83 21.64 16.57
C PHE A 785 -20.96 20.60 15.83
N THR A 786 -19.99 20.98 14.99
CA THR A 786 -19.14 19.96 14.34
C THR A 786 -17.70 20.43 14.19
N LEU A 787 -16.77 19.70 14.84
CA LEU A 787 -15.31 19.93 14.90
C LEU A 787 -14.66 19.78 13.51
N TYR A 788 -14.92 20.72 12.60
CA TYR A 788 -14.24 20.79 11.31
C TYR A 788 -12.94 21.58 11.42
N MET A 789 -11.91 21.14 10.68
CA MET A 789 -10.62 21.81 10.50
C MET A 789 -10.82 23.21 9.94
N GLN A 790 -10.40 24.25 10.67
CA GLN A 790 -10.47 25.63 10.19
C GLN A 790 -9.23 26.38 10.63
N TRP A 791 -8.46 26.89 9.67
CA TRP A 791 -7.29 27.72 9.95
C TRP A 791 -7.67 29.17 10.31
N GLU A 792 -8.90 29.59 9.98
CA GLU A 792 -9.36 30.98 10.14
C GLU A 792 -8.40 31.98 9.46
N VAL A 793 -7.84 31.58 8.31
CA VAL A 793 -6.80 32.35 7.63
C VAL A 793 -7.39 33.45 6.74
N VAL A 794 -8.66 33.32 6.37
CA VAL A 794 -9.38 34.25 5.49
C VAL A 794 -9.82 35.49 6.27
N ASP A 795 -9.39 36.66 5.82
CA ASP A 795 -9.75 37.95 6.39
C ASP A 795 -9.71 39.07 5.34
N LYS A 796 -9.73 40.33 5.78
CA LYS A 796 -9.63 41.51 4.90
C LYS A 796 -8.31 41.55 4.09
N ASN A 797 -7.23 40.96 4.60
CA ASN A 797 -5.92 40.93 3.95
C ASN A 797 -5.83 39.72 3.01
N LEU A 798 -6.44 38.59 3.34
CA LEU A 798 -6.50 37.40 2.50
C LEU A 798 -7.94 36.96 2.23
N PRO A 799 -8.70 37.68 1.38
CA PRO A 799 -10.08 37.29 1.06
C PRO A 799 -10.09 35.99 0.26
N MET A 800 -11.19 35.23 0.34
CA MET A 800 -11.32 33.92 -0.34
C MET A 800 -11.06 33.99 -1.86
N SER A 801 -11.43 35.09 -2.52
CA SER A 801 -11.13 35.33 -3.94
C SER A 801 -9.63 35.47 -4.25
N THR A 802 -8.81 35.85 -3.26
CA THR A 802 -7.35 35.82 -3.37
C THR A 802 -6.85 34.39 -3.19
N VAL A 803 -7.39 33.63 -2.24
CA VAL A 803 -7.05 32.20 -2.04
C VAL A 803 -7.32 31.40 -3.33
N ASP A 804 -8.47 31.60 -3.97
CA ASP A 804 -8.81 30.97 -5.26
C ASP A 804 -7.79 31.28 -6.36
N ARG A 805 -7.42 32.56 -6.53
CA ARG A 805 -6.38 32.96 -7.48
C ARG A 805 -5.02 32.34 -7.17
N LEU A 806 -4.66 32.23 -5.89
CA LEU A 806 -3.41 31.57 -5.47
C LEU A 806 -3.45 30.07 -5.75
N PHE A 807 -4.58 29.42 -5.50
CA PHE A 807 -4.79 28.00 -5.80
C PHE A 807 -4.62 27.70 -7.30
N ILE A 808 -5.24 28.51 -8.16
CA ILE A 808 -5.06 28.43 -9.61
C ILE A 808 -3.59 28.61 -9.98
N ALA A 809 -2.90 29.60 -9.42
CA ALA A 809 -1.50 29.87 -9.72
C ALA A 809 -0.56 28.71 -9.31
N VAL A 810 -0.88 28.01 -8.22
CA VAL A 810 -0.14 26.83 -7.74
C VAL A 810 -0.43 25.60 -8.61
N ASN A 811 -1.64 25.44 -9.13
CA ASN A 811 -1.99 24.34 -10.04
C ASN A 811 -1.42 24.48 -11.46
N VAL A 812 -0.85 25.64 -11.83
CA VAL A 812 -0.24 25.78 -13.17
C VAL A 812 0.99 24.87 -13.30
N GLU A 813 0.87 23.81 -14.09
CA GLU A 813 1.94 22.87 -14.36
C GLU A 813 3.09 23.52 -15.13
N ILE A 814 4.31 23.30 -14.65
CA ILE A 814 5.55 23.62 -15.39
C ILE A 814 6.08 22.39 -16.10
N ILE A 815 5.93 21.25 -15.43
CA ILE A 815 6.33 19.93 -15.87
C ILE A 815 5.02 19.18 -16.06
N ASP A 816 4.81 18.68 -17.27
CA ASP A 816 3.66 17.84 -17.62
C ASP A 816 3.77 16.55 -16.78
N LEU A 817 3.00 16.48 -15.69
CA LEU A 817 2.93 15.35 -14.79
C LEU A 817 1.59 14.67 -15.04
N GLU A 818 1.61 13.52 -15.73
CA GLU A 818 0.41 12.86 -16.30
C GLU A 818 -0.75 12.58 -15.30
N GLU A 819 -0.53 12.71 -14.00
CA GLU A 819 -1.48 12.34 -12.94
C GLU A 819 -1.72 13.43 -11.88
N ASN A 820 -1.33 14.68 -12.15
CA ASN A 820 -1.79 15.78 -11.32
C ASN A 820 -3.20 16.20 -11.79
N LEU A 821 -4.22 16.03 -10.96
CA LEU A 821 -5.58 16.39 -11.37
C LEU A 821 -5.71 17.91 -11.45
N ASP A 822 -6.26 18.40 -12.56
CA ASP A 822 -6.63 19.81 -12.72
C ASP A 822 -7.51 20.23 -11.53
N ARG A 823 -7.03 21.23 -10.76
CA ARG A 823 -7.71 21.82 -9.59
C ARG A 823 -7.62 21.01 -8.29
N SER A 824 -6.48 20.38 -8.07
CA SER A 824 -6.16 19.72 -6.81
C SER A 824 -4.75 20.07 -6.35
N LEU A 825 -4.44 19.93 -5.06
CA LEU A 825 -3.09 20.14 -4.54
C LEU A 825 -2.50 18.80 -4.14
N CYS A 826 -1.36 18.46 -4.73
CA CYS A 826 -0.45 17.47 -4.15
C CYS A 826 0.43 18.11 -3.06
N ARG A 827 1.31 17.33 -2.42
CA ARG A 827 2.06 17.82 -1.26
C ARG A 827 2.92 19.05 -1.54
N TYR A 828 3.72 19.07 -2.60
CA TYR A 828 4.59 20.22 -2.88
C TYR A 828 3.80 21.49 -3.20
N GLU A 829 2.62 21.34 -3.82
CA GLU A 829 1.69 22.44 -4.13
C GLU A 829 1.06 22.99 -2.86
N PHE A 830 0.74 22.11 -1.90
CA PHE A 830 0.29 22.51 -0.58
C PHE A 830 1.33 23.34 0.17
N PHE A 831 2.62 22.99 0.07
CA PHE A 831 3.70 23.83 0.62
C PHE A 831 3.79 25.18 -0.10
N GLU A 832 3.68 25.18 -1.42
CA GLU A 832 3.75 26.41 -2.22
C GLU A 832 2.60 27.38 -1.93
N ILE A 833 1.36 26.89 -1.78
CA ILE A 833 0.21 27.75 -1.54
C ILE A 833 0.30 28.44 -0.18
N LEU A 834 0.83 27.77 0.85
CA LEU A 834 1.08 28.37 2.17
C LEU A 834 2.04 29.56 2.07
N VAL A 835 3.15 29.40 1.33
CA VAL A 835 4.12 30.50 1.10
C VAL A 835 3.46 31.68 0.38
N ARG A 836 2.62 31.40 -0.62
CA ARG A 836 1.90 32.46 -1.35
C ARG A 836 0.86 33.17 -0.49
N MET A 837 0.15 32.42 0.35
CA MET A 837 -0.81 32.99 1.31
C MET A 837 -0.11 33.86 2.34
N ALA A 838 1.04 33.41 2.88
CA ALA A 838 1.89 34.20 3.77
C ALA A 838 2.33 35.52 3.11
N PHE A 839 2.80 35.46 1.86
CA PHE A 839 3.16 36.66 1.11
C PHE A 839 1.97 37.61 0.93
N SER A 840 0.83 37.14 0.41
CA SER A 840 -0.34 38.00 0.16
C SER A 840 -0.96 38.56 1.44
N LYS A 841 -0.98 37.80 2.54
CA LYS A 841 -1.60 38.20 3.81
C LYS A 841 -0.71 39.16 4.61
N TYR A 842 0.57 38.83 4.78
CA TYR A 842 1.45 39.50 5.74
C TYR A 842 2.49 40.44 5.12
N VAL A 843 2.80 40.30 3.83
CA VAL A 843 3.85 41.09 3.16
C VAL A 843 3.25 42.07 2.16
N GLU A 844 2.43 41.60 1.21
CA GLU A 844 1.85 42.45 0.18
C GLU A 844 0.86 43.49 0.76
N LYS A 845 0.05 43.05 1.72
CA LYS A 845 -0.97 43.88 2.38
C LYS A 845 -0.71 44.08 3.87
N GLY A 846 0.29 43.40 4.41
CA GLY A 846 0.63 43.42 5.84
C GLY A 846 1.89 44.25 6.15
N PRO A 847 2.30 44.27 7.42
CA PRO A 847 3.42 45.09 7.88
C PRO A 847 4.80 44.41 7.74
N LEU A 848 4.86 43.12 7.39
CA LEU A 848 6.10 42.35 7.36
C LEU A 848 6.86 42.59 6.07
N ARG A 849 8.18 42.41 6.10
CA ARG A 849 9.06 42.76 4.98
C ARG A 849 9.54 41.55 4.19
N THR A 850 9.60 40.40 4.83
CA THR A 850 10.11 39.15 4.23
C THR A 850 9.02 38.09 4.17
N ILE A 851 9.10 37.22 3.16
CA ILE A 851 8.14 36.13 3.00
C ILE A 851 8.35 35.10 4.11
N ASN A 852 9.58 34.89 4.56
CA ASN A 852 9.88 34.04 5.69
C ASN A 852 9.18 34.49 7.00
N GLU A 853 9.25 35.78 7.36
CA GLU A 853 8.51 36.32 8.52
C GLU A 853 7.00 36.09 8.38
N GLY A 854 6.45 36.32 7.18
CA GLY A 854 5.06 36.04 6.87
C GLY A 854 4.69 34.58 7.02
N LEU A 855 5.57 33.66 6.61
CA LEU A 855 5.34 32.22 6.73
C LEU A 855 5.40 31.76 8.19
N ILE A 856 6.39 32.23 8.96
CA ILE A 856 6.48 31.93 10.40
C ILE A 856 5.18 32.35 11.09
N LYS A 857 4.72 33.57 10.81
CA LYS A 857 3.48 34.09 11.37
C LYS A 857 2.25 33.31 10.92
N LEU A 858 2.15 32.94 9.64
CA LEU A 858 1.07 32.10 9.13
C LEU A 858 1.01 30.74 9.84
N ILE A 859 2.17 30.09 10.02
CA ILE A 859 2.25 28.79 10.67
C ILE A 859 1.83 28.90 12.14
N GLN A 860 2.38 29.88 12.87
CA GLN A 860 2.08 30.08 14.28
C GLN A 860 0.60 30.43 14.50
N ASP A 861 0.11 31.49 13.87
CA ASP A 861 -1.23 32.02 14.08
C ASP A 861 -2.34 31.08 13.57
N HIS A 862 -2.08 30.26 12.55
CA HIS A 862 -3.16 29.51 11.85
C HIS A 862 -2.95 28.00 11.73
N LEU A 863 -1.72 27.51 11.62
CA LEU A 863 -1.48 26.06 11.47
C LEU A 863 -1.14 25.38 12.79
N VAL A 864 -0.63 26.12 13.79
CA VAL A 864 -0.28 25.64 15.13
C VAL A 864 -1.37 26.02 16.13
N GLU A 865 -1.73 27.30 16.22
CA GLU A 865 -2.78 27.75 17.16
C GLU A 865 -4.16 27.17 16.81
N ASN A 866 -4.51 27.16 15.52
CA ASN A 866 -5.74 26.55 15.01
C ASN A 866 -5.50 25.14 14.45
N ALA A 867 -4.42 24.47 14.89
CA ALA A 867 -4.23 23.07 14.60
C ALA A 867 -5.36 22.29 15.27
N VAL A 868 -6.42 22.00 14.52
CA VAL A 868 -7.30 20.91 14.91
C VAL A 868 -6.45 19.66 14.72
N GLU A 869 -5.76 19.20 15.76
CA GLU A 869 -5.26 17.83 15.76
C GLU A 869 -6.50 16.93 15.77
N LYS A 870 -7.05 16.63 14.60
CA LYS A 870 -8.03 15.53 14.50
C LYS A 870 -7.35 14.29 15.07
N ILE A 871 -6.10 14.04 14.68
CA ILE A 871 -5.25 12.98 15.24
C ILE A 871 -3.76 13.33 15.03
N ASP A 872 -2.96 13.49 16.09
CA ASP A 872 -1.49 13.44 15.95
C ASP A 872 -1.12 12.06 15.41
N SER A 873 -0.69 12.01 14.15
CA SER A 873 -0.45 10.74 13.48
C SER A 873 0.65 9.94 14.17
N GLU A 874 1.71 10.61 14.65
CA GLU A 874 2.86 9.93 15.25
C GLU A 874 2.65 9.68 16.74
N GLY A 875 2.14 10.67 17.48
CA GLY A 875 1.74 10.49 18.88
C GLY A 875 0.75 9.34 19.03
N TRP A 876 -0.30 9.31 18.22
CA TRP A 876 -1.28 8.21 18.23
C TRP A 876 -0.64 6.84 17.94
N ARG A 877 0.32 6.78 17.01
CA ARG A 877 1.04 5.52 16.75
C ARG A 877 1.79 5.05 17.99
N LEU A 878 2.52 5.95 18.63
CA LEU A 878 3.36 5.64 19.78
C LEU A 878 2.55 5.33 21.05
N GLU A 879 1.46 6.05 21.26
CA GLU A 879 0.66 6.01 22.48
C GLU A 879 -0.44 4.96 22.44
N GLU A 880 -1.09 4.76 21.29
CA GLU A 880 -2.24 3.84 21.18
C GLU A 880 -1.94 2.60 20.34
N LEU A 881 -1.46 2.78 19.10
CA LEU A 881 -1.34 1.66 18.14
C LEU A 881 -0.18 0.72 18.46
N TRP A 882 0.99 1.26 18.79
CA TRP A 882 2.21 0.50 19.09
C TRP A 882 2.26 0.11 20.57
N SER A 883 1.16 -0.48 21.02
CA SER A 883 0.97 -1.04 22.36
C SER A 883 1.10 -2.56 22.33
N LEU A 884 1.32 -3.16 23.50
CA LEU A 884 1.47 -4.62 23.64
C LEU A 884 0.16 -5.33 23.32
N GLU A 885 -0.94 -4.73 23.72
CA GLU A 885 -2.31 -5.22 23.61
C GLU A 885 -2.73 -5.32 22.13
N VAL A 886 -2.49 -4.25 21.36
CA VAL A 886 -2.75 -4.25 19.91
C VAL A 886 -1.83 -5.23 19.17
N ASP A 887 -0.54 -5.30 19.53
CA ASP A 887 0.41 -6.24 18.93
C ASP A 887 -0.02 -7.71 19.15
N ASP A 888 -0.42 -8.05 20.37
CA ASP A 888 -0.88 -9.39 20.73
C ASP A 888 -2.19 -9.77 19.99
N LEU A 889 -3.16 -8.85 19.92
CA LEU A 889 -4.39 -9.05 19.16
C LEU A 889 -4.11 -9.31 17.68
N LEU A 890 -3.28 -8.47 17.05
CA LEU A 890 -2.95 -8.60 15.64
C LEU A 890 -2.11 -9.87 15.38
N LYS A 891 -1.22 -10.27 16.29
CA LYS A 891 -0.47 -11.54 16.20
C LYS A 891 -1.40 -12.74 16.27
N ALA A 892 -2.35 -12.77 17.21
CA ALA A 892 -3.32 -13.86 17.34
C ALA A 892 -4.17 -14.04 16.07
N ASN A 893 -4.43 -12.94 15.36
CA ASN A 893 -5.29 -12.88 14.18
C ASN A 893 -4.54 -12.78 12.83
N MET A 894 -3.20 -12.87 12.84
CA MET A 894 -2.36 -12.56 11.68
C MET A 894 -2.69 -13.38 10.42
N ASN A 895 -3.08 -14.64 10.58
CA ASN A 895 -3.45 -15.49 9.44
C ASN A 895 -4.74 -15.02 8.77
N GLY A 896 -5.75 -14.63 9.55
CA GLY A 896 -7.00 -14.09 9.03
C GLY A 896 -6.80 -12.73 8.39
N ILE A 897 -6.00 -11.86 9.02
CA ILE A 897 -5.66 -10.54 8.49
C ILE A 897 -4.92 -10.63 7.14
N LYS A 898 -3.97 -11.57 6.98
CA LYS A 898 -3.28 -11.80 5.70
C LYS A 898 -4.23 -12.28 4.60
N GLN A 899 -5.19 -13.15 4.94
CA GLN A 899 -6.22 -13.58 3.99
C GLN A 899 -7.14 -12.43 3.60
N LEU A 900 -7.57 -11.64 4.57
CA LEU A 900 -8.37 -10.43 4.35
C LEU A 900 -7.65 -9.44 3.43
N TYR A 901 -6.39 -9.12 3.71
CA TYR A 901 -5.59 -8.23 2.87
C TYR A 901 -5.47 -8.76 1.43
N LYS A 902 -5.18 -10.06 1.26
CA LYS A 902 -5.09 -10.69 -0.07
C LYS A 902 -6.43 -10.64 -0.81
N TYR A 903 -7.54 -10.83 -0.10
CA TYR A 903 -8.89 -10.73 -0.63
C TYR A 903 -9.20 -9.30 -1.10
N MET A 904 -8.93 -8.30 -0.26
CA MET A 904 -9.11 -6.88 -0.59
C MET A 904 -8.19 -6.41 -1.71
N CYS A 905 -7.01 -7.00 -1.89
CA CYS A 905 -6.14 -6.70 -3.02
C CYS A 905 -6.68 -7.22 -4.37
N GLN A 906 -7.70 -8.08 -4.40
CA GLN A 906 -8.29 -8.66 -5.63
C GLN A 906 -7.25 -9.26 -6.59
N GLY A 907 -6.18 -9.87 -6.06
CA GLY A 907 -5.07 -10.45 -6.82
C GLY A 907 -3.93 -9.48 -7.18
N ARG A 908 -4.04 -8.19 -6.82
CA ARG A 908 -2.93 -7.23 -6.84
C ARG A 908 -1.99 -7.47 -5.65
N LYS A 909 -0.81 -6.82 -5.67
CA LYS A 909 0.18 -6.93 -4.58
C LYS A 909 -0.13 -6.03 -3.38
N GLN A 910 -0.86 -4.94 -3.62
CA GLN A 910 -1.15 -3.90 -2.65
C GLN A 910 -2.58 -3.44 -2.80
N LEU A 911 -3.17 -3.00 -1.69
CA LEU A 911 -4.55 -2.50 -1.64
C LEU A 911 -4.61 -1.10 -2.25
N GLU A 912 -5.50 -0.88 -3.21
CA GLU A 912 -5.73 0.44 -3.81
C GLU A 912 -6.86 1.16 -3.07
N TYR A 913 -6.78 2.49 -3.00
CA TYR A 913 -7.72 3.35 -2.27
C TYR A 913 -9.19 3.11 -2.63
N GLU A 914 -9.52 3.10 -3.92
CA GLU A 914 -10.90 2.90 -4.40
C GLU A 914 -11.41 1.51 -4.01
N THR A 915 -10.52 0.51 -4.06
CA THR A 915 -10.86 -0.85 -3.63
C THR A 915 -11.06 -0.92 -2.12
N ALA A 916 -10.32 -0.16 -1.31
CA ALA A 916 -10.54 -0.10 0.13
C ALA A 916 -11.96 0.44 0.44
N ILE A 917 -12.38 1.52 -0.22
CA ILE A 917 -13.73 2.08 -0.06
C ILE A 917 -14.82 1.06 -0.43
N ASP A 918 -14.74 0.50 -1.63
CA ASP A 918 -15.76 -0.45 -2.11
C ASP A 918 -15.91 -1.65 -1.16
N MET A 919 -14.79 -2.20 -0.70
CA MET A 919 -14.78 -3.38 0.16
C MET A 919 -15.30 -3.09 1.57
N ILE A 920 -15.03 -1.91 2.14
CA ILE A 920 -15.58 -1.53 3.44
C ILE A 920 -17.08 -1.25 3.34
N HIS A 921 -17.56 -0.63 2.26
CA HIS A 921 -18.99 -0.46 2.02
C HIS A 921 -19.77 -1.77 1.83
N GLU A 922 -19.11 -2.84 1.36
CA GLU A 922 -19.72 -4.18 1.29
C GLU A 922 -19.90 -4.86 2.66
N THR A 923 -19.35 -4.28 3.72
CA THR A 923 -19.40 -4.83 5.09
C THR A 923 -20.51 -4.19 5.93
N THR A 924 -20.73 -4.71 7.12
CA THR A 924 -21.68 -4.14 8.10
C THR A 924 -21.13 -2.94 8.87
N LEU A 925 -19.89 -2.49 8.58
CA LEU A 925 -19.25 -1.39 9.31
C LEU A 925 -20.04 -0.08 9.18
N ASN A 926 -20.86 0.09 8.12
CA ASN A 926 -21.67 1.28 7.90
C ASN A 926 -20.86 2.58 8.08
N MET A 927 -19.67 2.63 7.47
CA MET A 927 -18.84 3.83 7.41
C MET A 927 -19.14 4.55 6.11
N THR A 928 -19.09 5.88 6.16
CA THR A 928 -19.14 6.77 4.99
C THR A 928 -17.81 6.73 4.24
N SER A 929 -17.83 7.11 2.95
CA SER A 929 -16.59 7.27 2.17
C SER A 929 -15.59 8.19 2.87
N GLU A 930 -16.05 9.29 3.47
CA GLU A 930 -15.18 10.27 4.15
C GLU A 930 -14.49 9.66 5.38
N GLU A 931 -15.20 8.86 6.19
CA GLU A 931 -14.62 8.15 7.33
C GLU A 931 -13.57 7.12 6.88
N ILE A 932 -13.84 6.40 5.78
CA ILE A 932 -12.90 5.41 5.22
C ILE A 932 -11.68 6.12 4.64
N THR A 933 -11.88 7.24 3.92
CA THR A 933 -10.80 8.08 3.39
C THR A 933 -9.95 8.65 4.50
N THR A 934 -10.57 9.07 5.60
CA THR A 934 -9.87 9.50 6.81
C THR A 934 -8.98 8.36 7.31
N ALA A 935 -9.55 7.18 7.57
CA ALA A 935 -8.75 6.05 8.04
C ALA A 935 -7.62 5.67 7.08
N PHE A 936 -7.88 5.72 5.76
CA PHE A 936 -6.89 5.42 4.73
C PHE A 936 -5.77 6.47 4.72
N ALA A 937 -6.08 7.75 4.68
CA ALA A 937 -5.09 8.84 4.62
C ALA A 937 -4.15 8.82 5.83
N TYR A 938 -4.69 8.63 7.04
CA TYR A 938 -3.90 8.61 8.28
C TYR A 938 -3.07 7.34 8.48
N SER A 939 -3.34 6.27 7.74
CA SER A 939 -2.55 5.02 7.80
C SER A 939 -1.38 4.98 6.82
N LYS A 940 -1.25 5.99 5.96
CA LYS A 940 -0.16 6.11 4.99
C LYS A 940 1.13 6.56 5.67
N SER A 941 2.22 5.84 5.39
CA SER A 941 3.56 6.28 5.77
C SER A 941 4.02 7.45 4.91
N THR A 942 4.93 8.27 5.45
CA THR A 942 5.54 9.36 4.69
C THR A 942 6.30 8.84 3.48
N PHE A 943 5.89 9.29 2.29
CA PHE A 943 6.44 8.84 1.02
C PHE A 943 7.26 9.93 0.33
N VAL A 944 8.54 9.67 0.07
CA VAL A 944 9.46 10.68 -0.50
C VAL A 944 9.07 11.07 -1.92
N GLN A 945 8.84 10.10 -2.81
CA GLN A 945 8.73 10.30 -4.26
C GLN A 945 7.28 10.38 -4.75
N GLU A 946 6.46 11.20 -4.09
CA GLU A 946 5.01 11.29 -4.34
C GLU A 946 4.66 11.52 -5.83
N MET A 947 5.41 12.38 -6.52
CA MET A 947 5.14 12.73 -7.92
C MET A 947 5.71 11.76 -8.95
N GLU A 948 6.81 11.05 -8.65
CA GLU A 948 7.41 10.06 -9.57
C GLU A 948 6.63 8.74 -9.58
N ASP A 949 6.09 8.34 -8.42
CA ASP A 949 5.42 7.04 -8.23
C ASP A 949 4.11 7.21 -7.45
N ILE A 950 3.23 8.04 -8.01
CA ILE A 950 1.91 8.32 -7.45
C ILE A 950 1.07 7.04 -7.27
N TRP A 951 1.25 6.03 -8.12
CA TRP A 951 0.59 4.73 -7.97
C TRP A 951 1.01 4.00 -6.72
N LYS A 952 2.29 4.06 -6.36
CA LYS A 952 2.78 3.50 -5.09
C LYS A 952 2.27 4.29 -3.90
N TYR A 953 2.10 5.61 -4.04
CA TYR A 953 1.46 6.42 -3.02
C TYR A 953 -0.04 6.09 -2.85
N LYS A 954 -0.75 5.80 -3.95
CA LYS A 954 -2.15 5.32 -3.97
C LYS A 954 -2.35 3.90 -3.45
N ARG A 955 -1.27 3.15 -3.23
CA ARG A 955 -1.30 1.75 -2.81
C ARG A 955 -0.84 1.59 -1.38
N MET A 956 -1.53 0.74 -0.64
CA MET A 956 -1.26 0.42 0.76
C MET A 956 -0.56 -0.96 0.85
N PRO A 957 0.71 -1.03 1.28
CA PRO A 957 1.37 -2.28 1.65
C PRO A 957 0.78 -2.86 2.94
N PHE A 958 1.14 -4.11 3.23
CA PHE A 958 0.56 -4.86 4.35
C PHE A 958 0.76 -4.20 5.72
N HIS A 959 1.91 -3.58 6.00
CA HIS A 959 2.14 -2.94 7.31
C HIS A 959 1.26 -1.69 7.50
N GLU A 960 1.04 -0.89 6.45
CA GLU A 960 0.07 0.20 6.49
C GLU A 960 -1.36 -0.32 6.58
N PHE A 961 -1.65 -1.51 6.04
CA PHE A 961 -2.96 -2.14 6.21
C PHE A 961 -3.23 -2.54 7.67
N LEU A 962 -2.20 -2.91 8.45
CA LEU A 962 -2.37 -3.13 9.90
C LEU A 962 -2.75 -1.83 10.61
N GLU A 963 -2.09 -0.72 10.24
CA GLU A 963 -2.44 0.61 10.75
C GLU A 963 -3.84 1.05 10.31
N PHE A 964 -4.21 0.76 9.06
CA PHE A 964 -5.55 1.03 8.54
C PHE A 964 -6.65 0.36 9.35
N LEU A 965 -6.44 -0.88 9.82
CA LEU A 965 -7.39 -1.55 10.73
C LEU A 965 -7.53 -0.79 12.06
N GLY A 966 -6.41 -0.30 12.62
CA GLY A 966 -6.40 0.58 13.79
C GLY A 966 -7.18 1.87 13.56
N ARG A 967 -6.94 2.54 12.42
CA ARG A 967 -7.61 3.77 12.04
C ARG A 967 -9.11 3.58 11.78
N LEU A 968 -9.51 2.46 11.18
CA LEU A 968 -10.93 2.12 11.03
C LEU A 968 -11.61 2.00 12.38
N GLY A 969 -10.97 1.33 13.35
CA GLY A 969 -11.49 1.21 14.71
C GLY A 969 -11.59 2.57 15.41
N GLN A 970 -10.56 3.41 15.29
CA GLN A 970 -10.54 4.75 15.87
C GLN A 970 -11.65 5.65 15.30
N VAL A 971 -11.81 5.69 13.97
CA VAL A 971 -12.80 6.53 13.30
C VAL A 971 -14.22 6.01 13.54
N LYS A 972 -14.45 4.70 13.38
CA LYS A 972 -15.79 4.10 13.52
C LYS A 972 -16.38 4.24 14.91
N TYR A 973 -15.52 4.10 15.92
CA TYR A 973 -15.89 4.12 17.35
C TYR A 973 -15.32 5.37 18.03
N GLN A 974 -15.26 6.48 17.29
CA GLN A 974 -14.84 7.75 17.83
C GLN A 974 -15.84 8.21 18.90
N GLY A 975 -15.35 8.63 20.06
CA GLY A 975 -16.17 9.03 21.21
C GLY A 975 -16.51 7.90 22.18
N GLU A 976 -16.36 6.63 21.77
CA GLU A 976 -16.55 5.48 22.67
C GLU A 976 -15.32 5.32 23.57
N PRO A 977 -15.49 5.16 24.90
CA PRO A 977 -14.40 5.01 25.88
C PRO A 977 -13.83 3.59 25.90
N LEU A 978 -13.64 3.00 24.72
CA LEU A 978 -13.09 1.66 24.54
C LEU A 978 -11.59 1.74 24.18
N PRO A 979 -10.75 0.82 24.71
CA PRO A 979 -9.36 0.66 24.26
C PRO A 979 -9.25 0.37 22.76
N LEU A 980 -8.13 0.75 22.14
CA LEU A 980 -7.96 0.64 20.69
C LEU A 980 -7.99 -0.82 20.22
N GLU A 981 -7.41 -1.75 20.97
CA GLU A 981 -7.44 -3.18 20.67
C GLU A 981 -8.88 -3.71 20.61
N THR A 982 -9.76 -3.26 21.52
CA THR A 982 -11.18 -3.65 21.50
C THR A 982 -11.88 -3.08 20.26
N LYS A 983 -11.58 -1.82 19.90
CA LYS A 983 -12.11 -1.21 18.66
C LYS A 983 -11.65 -1.95 17.41
N ILE A 984 -10.39 -2.37 17.35
CA ILE A 984 -9.84 -3.19 16.25
C ILE A 984 -10.53 -4.54 16.21
N GLU A 985 -10.75 -5.17 17.36
CA GLU A 985 -11.45 -6.45 17.45
C GLU A 985 -12.83 -6.37 16.79
N MET A 986 -13.63 -5.38 17.15
CA MET A 986 -14.97 -5.15 16.58
C MET A 986 -14.93 -4.87 15.07
N VAL A 987 -13.87 -4.24 14.55
CA VAL A 987 -13.66 -4.09 13.11
C VAL A 987 -13.39 -5.45 12.47
N LEU A 988 -12.50 -6.26 13.05
CA LEU A 988 -12.16 -7.58 12.52
C LEU A 988 -13.36 -8.53 12.51
N GLU A 989 -14.25 -8.47 13.52
CA GLU A 989 -15.48 -9.27 13.55
C GLU A 989 -16.39 -9.02 12.34
N GLN A 990 -16.39 -7.79 11.82
CA GLN A 990 -17.19 -7.41 10.66
C GLN A 990 -16.48 -7.68 9.34
N LEU A 991 -15.15 -7.63 9.31
CA LEU A 991 -14.36 -7.87 8.10
C LEU A 991 -14.04 -9.34 7.84
N PHE A 992 -13.80 -10.15 8.88
CA PHE A 992 -13.41 -11.55 8.74
C PHE A 992 -14.43 -12.47 8.06
N PRO A 993 -15.76 -12.24 8.14
CA PRO A 993 -16.74 -12.98 7.35
C PRO A 993 -16.46 -12.96 5.84
N LEU A 994 -15.80 -11.92 5.32
CA LEU A 994 -15.39 -11.84 3.91
C LEU A 994 -14.42 -12.95 3.49
N VAL A 995 -13.64 -13.46 4.43
CA VAL A 995 -12.64 -14.51 4.21
C VAL A 995 -12.91 -15.78 5.01
N SER A 996 -14.12 -15.93 5.56
CA SER A 996 -14.54 -17.09 6.36
C SER A 996 -13.66 -17.36 7.59
N GLU A 997 -13.10 -16.29 8.16
CA GLU A 997 -12.32 -16.35 9.40
C GLU A 997 -13.17 -15.88 10.58
N LYS A 998 -12.70 -16.15 11.80
CA LYS A 998 -13.28 -15.64 13.05
C LYS A 998 -12.19 -15.01 13.89
N VAL A 999 -12.56 -13.97 14.63
CA VAL A 999 -11.63 -13.29 15.51
C VAL A 999 -11.23 -14.24 16.63
N ARG A 1000 -9.94 -14.24 16.94
CA ARG A 1000 -9.34 -15.01 18.03
C ARG A 1000 -8.89 -14.02 19.08
N GLN A 1001 -9.30 -14.28 20.31
CA GLN A 1001 -8.78 -13.56 21.46
C GLN A 1001 -7.28 -13.79 21.55
N ALA A 1002 -6.53 -12.73 21.89
CA ALA A 1002 -5.14 -12.88 22.25
C ALA A 1002 -5.08 -13.84 23.44
N LYS A 1003 -4.23 -14.86 23.36
CA LYS A 1003 -3.93 -15.63 24.56
C LYS A 1003 -3.27 -14.64 25.51
N GLN A 1004 -4.01 -14.22 26.55
CA GLN A 1004 -3.36 -13.84 27.78
C GLN A 1004 -2.57 -15.09 28.12
N ASN A 1005 -1.27 -15.09 27.79
CA ASN A 1005 -0.39 -16.04 28.44
C ASN A 1005 -0.59 -15.66 29.90
N ASP A 1006 -1.33 -16.48 30.65
CA ASP A 1006 -1.26 -16.49 32.09
C ASP A 1006 0.23 -16.32 32.35
N ASP A 1007 0.62 -15.17 32.92
CA ASP A 1007 2.00 -14.91 33.29
C ASP A 1007 2.48 -16.23 33.83
N ILE A 1008 3.45 -16.87 33.17
CA ILE A 1008 3.83 -18.24 33.51
C ILE A 1008 4.33 -18.15 34.96
N GLU A 1009 3.41 -18.30 35.89
CA GLU A 1009 3.55 -18.91 37.16
C GLU A 1009 3.99 -20.30 36.76
N SER A 1010 5.29 -20.42 36.47
CA SER A 1010 5.98 -21.61 36.90
C SER A 1010 5.74 -21.61 38.40
N GLU A 1011 4.66 -22.26 38.81
CA GLU A 1011 4.53 -22.86 40.11
C GLU A 1011 5.88 -23.51 40.32
N THR A 1012 6.69 -22.89 41.18
CA THR A 1012 7.93 -23.52 41.57
C THR A 1012 7.47 -24.68 42.43
N ASP A 1013 7.57 -25.89 41.89
CA ASP A 1013 7.27 -27.19 42.49
C ASP A 1013 7.97 -27.45 43.83
N TYR A 1014 8.51 -26.45 44.54
CA TYR A 1014 9.14 -26.65 45.84
C TYR A 1014 8.13 -26.94 46.95
N GLU A 1015 6.91 -26.38 46.91
CA GLU A 1015 5.90 -26.80 47.90
C GLU A 1015 5.37 -28.18 47.57
N ASP A 1016 5.12 -28.51 46.30
CA ASP A 1016 4.67 -29.86 45.94
C ASP A 1016 5.77 -30.91 46.07
N ASP A 1017 7.04 -30.62 45.79
CA ASP A 1017 8.17 -31.52 46.06
C ASP A 1017 8.47 -31.63 47.56
N LEU A 1018 8.33 -30.55 48.36
CA LEU A 1018 8.47 -30.64 49.83
C LEU A 1018 7.28 -31.33 50.47
N ILE A 1019 6.07 -31.17 49.95
CA ILE A 1019 4.86 -31.87 50.36
C ILE A 1019 4.94 -33.32 49.92
N GLU A 1020 5.46 -33.63 48.73
CA GLU A 1020 5.66 -34.99 48.23
C GLU A 1020 6.81 -35.68 48.97
N LEU A 1021 7.91 -34.97 49.28
CA LEU A 1021 9.02 -35.50 50.07
C LEU A 1021 8.61 -35.67 51.54
N SER A 1022 7.87 -34.73 52.12
CA SER A 1022 7.33 -34.88 53.47
C SER A 1022 6.25 -35.94 53.54
N SER A 1023 5.42 -36.12 52.51
CA SER A 1023 4.46 -37.22 52.36
C SER A 1023 5.18 -38.55 52.18
N LYS A 1024 6.26 -38.62 51.41
CA LYS A 1024 7.11 -39.82 51.27
C LYS A 1024 7.77 -40.19 52.59
N ILE A 1025 8.29 -39.20 53.33
CA ILE A 1025 8.85 -39.40 54.68
C ILE A 1025 7.74 -39.82 55.65
N LEU A 1026 6.53 -39.26 55.56
CA LEU A 1026 5.38 -39.65 56.39
C LEU A 1026 4.94 -41.08 56.09
N ILE A 1027 4.89 -41.47 54.82
CA ILE A 1027 4.53 -42.81 54.36
C ILE A 1027 5.62 -43.82 54.74
N GLU A 1028 6.91 -43.49 54.61
CA GLU A 1028 8.00 -44.35 55.09
C GLU A 1028 7.99 -44.50 56.61
N ASN A 1029 7.71 -43.43 57.36
CA ASN A 1029 7.55 -43.50 58.82
C ASN A 1029 6.29 -44.28 59.24
N GLN A 1030 5.20 -44.19 58.47
CA GLN A 1030 3.99 -44.99 58.68
C GLN A 1030 4.23 -46.46 58.32
N LYS A 1031 4.97 -46.75 57.24
CA LYS A 1031 5.41 -48.11 56.87
C LYS A 1031 6.34 -48.70 57.94
N GLN A 1032 7.26 -47.94 58.49
CA GLN A 1032 8.11 -48.39 59.60
C GLN A 1032 7.32 -48.60 60.90
N LYS A 1033 6.26 -47.81 61.15
CA LYS A 1033 5.31 -48.04 62.25
C LYS A 1033 4.45 -49.29 62.02
N THR A 1034 3.90 -49.50 60.83
CA THR A 1034 3.12 -50.71 60.50
C THR A 1034 3.97 -51.97 60.42
N THR A 1035 5.24 -51.88 60.03
CA THR A 1035 6.18 -53.02 60.09
C THR A 1035 6.58 -53.35 61.54
N LYS A 1036 6.49 -52.38 62.46
CA LYS A 1036 6.64 -52.62 63.91
C LYS A 1036 5.36 -53.11 64.58
N LEU A 1037 4.19 -52.73 64.09
CA LEU A 1037 2.88 -53.18 64.60
C LEU A 1037 2.44 -54.53 64.04
N ASN A 1038 2.75 -54.86 62.78
CA ASN A 1038 2.45 -56.17 62.17
C ASN A 1038 3.40 -57.30 62.62
N ASN A 1039 4.43 -56.98 63.43
CA ASN A 1039 5.19 -57.98 64.18
C ASN A 1039 4.59 -58.23 65.59
N GLN A 1040 3.43 -57.64 65.91
CA GLN A 1040 2.70 -57.77 67.17
C GLN A 1040 1.17 -57.74 66.95
N SER A 1041 0.63 -58.61 66.11
CA SER A 1041 -0.79 -59.02 66.17
C SER A 1041 -1.11 -60.05 65.08
N ASP A 1042 -0.67 -61.29 65.29
CA ASP A 1042 -1.39 -62.44 64.76
C ASP A 1042 -2.44 -62.76 65.83
N ASP A 1043 -3.73 -62.54 65.52
CA ASP A 1043 -4.88 -63.36 65.94
C ASP A 1043 -6.20 -62.63 65.61
N GLU A 1044 -7.18 -63.41 65.14
CA GLU A 1044 -8.62 -63.12 64.98
C GLU A 1044 -9.17 -62.65 63.61
N GLU A 1045 -9.41 -63.67 62.78
CA GLU A 1045 -10.62 -64.05 62.02
C GLU A 1045 -11.91 -63.18 62.03
N PHE A 1046 -12.62 -63.26 60.89
CA PHE A 1046 -14.08 -63.20 60.62
C PHE A 1046 -14.71 -62.01 59.84
N GLN A 1047 -15.22 -62.37 58.63
CA GLN A 1047 -16.58 -62.17 58.02
C GLN A 1047 -17.35 -60.85 58.25
N SER A 1048 -18.24 -60.35 57.38
CA SER A 1048 -18.71 -60.59 56.02
C SER A 1048 -19.71 -59.43 55.67
N ASP A 1049 -20.11 -59.36 54.41
CA ASP A 1049 -21.45 -58.94 53.94
C ASP A 1049 -21.83 -57.45 53.69
N GLU A 1050 -22.09 -57.23 52.39
CA GLU A 1050 -23.36 -56.78 51.78
C GLU A 1050 -23.97 -55.39 52.05
N SER A 1051 -23.90 -54.58 50.99
CA SER A 1051 -25.06 -54.13 50.17
C SER A 1051 -25.98 -52.95 50.59
N ILE A 1052 -26.55 -52.35 49.53
CA ILE A 1052 -27.81 -51.55 49.44
C ILE A 1052 -27.72 -50.01 49.57
N SER A 1053 -27.55 -49.38 48.39
CA SER A 1053 -28.54 -48.60 47.62
C SER A 1053 -29.48 -47.52 48.23
N ILE A 1054 -29.68 -46.48 47.38
CA ILE A 1054 -30.85 -45.62 47.14
C ILE A 1054 -30.95 -44.28 47.91
N GLY A 1055 -31.12 -43.20 47.13
CA GLY A 1055 -31.69 -41.94 47.59
C GLY A 1055 -31.55 -40.79 46.59
N GLN A 1056 -32.34 -40.79 45.52
CA GLN A 1056 -32.58 -39.60 44.67
C GLN A 1056 -33.45 -38.57 45.41
N LEU A 1057 -33.23 -37.27 45.15
CA LEU A 1057 -34.30 -36.25 45.12
C LEU A 1057 -33.93 -35.11 44.15
N SER A 1058 -34.95 -34.70 43.41
CA SER A 1058 -35.01 -33.79 42.28
C SER A 1058 -35.73 -32.48 42.62
N HIS A 1059 -35.44 -31.39 41.91
CA HIS A 1059 -36.35 -30.32 41.41
C HIS A 1059 -35.50 -29.17 40.84
N SER A 1060 -35.86 -28.32 39.86
CA SER A 1060 -36.81 -28.27 38.73
C SER A 1060 -36.83 -26.81 38.23
N SER A 1061 -36.93 -26.58 36.90
CA SER A 1061 -37.45 -25.41 36.14
C SER A 1061 -36.47 -25.04 35.00
N GLY A 1062 -36.75 -25.11 33.68
CA GLY A 1062 -37.96 -24.84 32.89
C GLY A 1062 -37.81 -23.43 32.30
N SER A 1063 -37.76 -23.16 30.99
CA SER A 1063 -38.16 -23.85 29.74
C SER A 1063 -37.16 -23.61 28.61
#